data_AF-A0A8J3JSR0-F1
#
_entry.id   AF-A0A8J3JSR0-F1
#
_cell.length_a   1.000
_cell.length_b   1.000
_cell.length_c   1.000
_cell.angle_alpha   90.00
_cell.angle_beta   90.00
_cell.angle_gamma   90.00
#
_symmetry.space_group_name_H-M   'P 1'
#
loop_
_entity.id
_entity.type
_entity.pdbx_description
1 polymer ?
#
loop_
_entity_poly.entity_id
_entity_poly.type
_entity_poly.pdbx_seq_one_letter_code
_entity_poly.pdbx_strand_id
1 'polypeptide(L)'
;MADIDQSWTWPVRWDPAVRWTTAGGFSPDSLLEHPDLVAHRMLDRLGAQAREVHRGAPEAEEAFRQSIGTLLAEAPWLVGSEAFTYQRDADAETHAAAEAEPGGPRHDPCCGAESDGNGLVDSCGVNLVLGVAARLTGMQGALVVGALSNVATAAETQLLDQLGDGAADHNAEADAPGRSISARPSDDGAAGTEFDGARDEFAVGSAAWASLSQLSERINLLGRPSLECIRLLGETTENILDSNPPPPEPNVVMSTTGITSVVTNDPCADQPKVAIHGSGFGSVRPPGLSVIAPWWDRTTGSVRYRVAKVLSWSNTLVNAELPPGSVGGTVAFADLDYIQAFNRWANIANDQIIKAMRAAGCPGWGPPQRPLAWPPYASTPTPTPAAKVDLGLPLITAAVTRNLSGTAVPAWSDTALHLQAGQEFWIVWKSANSVTGALKAVDAVSTQVLQAAGHPAEGVAGREGQVRLLAPSQPSILQFTVEAGNTVCGKRSVPLRLVVTGAALQQGPTITVLQSLPGGDVDLVNPGGAEALSPATGRSIPLVAEKRTVVRIDWWPAVAQVPVGEQLSAVATLRVINHGHPSLSGTLLPGTSTAQDPPMTSITLPSGPPFSSVEHYQQWVAQGNLPATFNVVMPADWCKSEVTLEATVVASAPKQSWTVAASRVAKFHHRRRVRIRYRRHTADDQPTPTTQEAVAAIRAAVAMLPIPDPEIVVLDNDPARPSSDYIADMIQERGGTPTADWRNEIWLVVGPPGVGSVVNQGSQPWTGSTEASAALAAHGIGHMFDQRDLGLCGAAHNPEEPSSFPDEGKLVVTGWDTYSNKTVPNGIDVMTFCWGKSWMTPERWRRIFLKVGP
;
A
#
# COMPACT_ATOMS: atom_id res chain seq x y z
N MET A 1 -65.60 -14.38 -12.83
CA MET A 1 -64.29 -13.98 -12.29
C MET A 1 -64.21 -13.98 -10.75
N ALA A 2 -65.30 -14.22 -10.01
CA ALA A 2 -65.29 -14.20 -8.54
C ALA A 2 -64.83 -15.51 -7.85
N ASP A 3 -64.47 -16.57 -8.59
CA ASP A 3 -64.07 -17.87 -8.02
C ASP A 3 -62.56 -18.16 -8.07
N ILE A 4 -61.74 -17.34 -8.76
CA ILE A 4 -60.29 -17.59 -8.88
C ILE A 4 -59.54 -17.26 -7.58
N ASP A 5 -60.12 -16.43 -6.71
CA ASP A 5 -59.48 -16.02 -5.46
C ASP A 5 -59.63 -17.00 -4.31
N GLN A 6 -60.53 -17.98 -4.40
CA GLN A 6 -60.75 -18.97 -3.34
C GLN A 6 -59.82 -20.19 -3.44
N SER A 7 -59.10 -20.38 -4.55
CA SER A 7 -58.26 -21.56 -4.79
C SER A 7 -56.75 -21.29 -4.72
N TRP A 8 -56.31 -20.10 -4.30
CA TRP A 8 -54.87 -19.80 -4.20
C TRP A 8 -54.36 -20.07 -2.79
N THR A 9 -53.48 -21.07 -2.67
CA THR A 9 -52.76 -21.37 -1.42
C THR A 9 -51.43 -20.63 -1.41
N TRP A 10 -51.15 -19.91 -0.33
CA TRP A 10 -49.89 -19.17 -0.17
C TRP A 10 -48.76 -20.09 0.29
N PRO A 11 -47.52 -19.94 -0.23
CA PRO A 11 -46.38 -20.77 0.18
C PRO A 11 -45.92 -20.52 1.62
N VAL A 12 -46.33 -19.38 2.20
CA VAL A 12 -46.04 -19.03 3.59
C VAL A 12 -47.34 -18.67 4.30
N ARG A 13 -47.57 -19.31 5.45
CA ARG A 13 -48.65 -19.04 6.39
C ARG A 13 -48.07 -18.25 7.55
N TRP A 14 -48.44 -16.98 7.65
CA TRP A 14 -47.97 -16.12 8.74
C TRP A 14 -48.81 -16.26 10.02
N ASP A 15 -49.95 -16.96 9.98
CA ASP A 15 -50.80 -17.15 11.16
C ASP A 15 -50.11 -17.88 12.33
N PRO A 16 -49.28 -18.94 12.11
CA PRO A 16 -48.53 -19.58 13.19
C PRO A 16 -47.47 -18.65 13.83
N ALA A 17 -46.87 -17.74 13.05
CA ALA A 17 -45.91 -16.75 13.55
C ALA A 17 -46.52 -15.79 14.59
N VAL A 18 -47.81 -15.46 14.45
CA VAL A 18 -48.55 -14.69 15.46
C VAL A 18 -48.70 -15.46 16.77
N ARG A 19 -48.83 -16.80 16.72
CA ARG A 19 -48.86 -17.63 17.93
C ARG A 19 -47.47 -17.76 18.55
N TRP A 20 -46.43 -17.92 17.74
CA TRP A 20 -45.03 -17.99 18.19
C TRP A 20 -44.58 -16.70 18.89
N THR A 21 -44.98 -15.54 18.37
CA THR A 21 -44.72 -14.23 19.01
C THR A 21 -45.44 -14.08 20.35
N THR A 22 -46.69 -14.56 20.44
CA THR A 22 -47.46 -14.54 21.69
C THR A 22 -46.85 -15.45 22.76
N ALA A 23 -46.33 -16.63 22.37
CA ALA A 23 -45.68 -17.58 23.28
C ALA A 23 -44.26 -17.17 23.68
N GLY A 24 -43.50 -16.57 22.77
CA GLY A 24 -42.10 -16.18 22.96
C GLY A 24 -41.86 -14.77 23.51
N GLY A 25 -42.91 -13.96 23.70
CA GLY A 25 -42.79 -12.57 24.18
C GLY A 25 -42.24 -11.58 23.14
N PHE A 26 -42.21 -11.95 21.86
CA PHE A 26 -41.83 -11.06 20.75
C PHE A 26 -43.04 -10.28 20.25
N SER A 27 -42.83 -9.06 19.74
CA SER A 27 -43.89 -8.38 18.99
C SER A 27 -44.02 -9.03 17.60
N PRO A 28 -45.24 -9.18 17.04
CA PRO A 28 -45.44 -9.70 15.68
C PRO A 28 -44.58 -9.00 14.62
N ASP A 29 -44.40 -7.68 14.74
CA ASP A 29 -43.58 -6.88 13.83
C ASP A 29 -42.09 -7.23 13.92
N SER A 30 -41.58 -7.48 15.14
CA SER A 30 -40.18 -7.87 15.35
C SER A 30 -39.85 -9.25 14.77
N LEU A 31 -40.83 -10.15 14.71
CA LEU A 31 -40.65 -11.47 14.11
C LEU A 31 -40.66 -11.37 12.58
N LEU A 32 -41.57 -10.57 12.00
CA LEU A 32 -41.60 -10.32 10.55
C LEU A 32 -40.32 -9.68 10.01
N GLU A 33 -39.59 -8.93 10.85
CA GLU A 33 -38.30 -8.33 10.53
C GLU A 33 -37.10 -9.20 10.91
N HIS A 34 -37.32 -10.38 11.50
CA HIS A 34 -36.24 -11.26 11.95
C HIS A 34 -35.37 -11.69 10.76
N PRO A 35 -34.02 -11.62 10.87
CA PRO A 35 -33.11 -11.94 9.77
C PRO A 35 -33.27 -13.39 9.30
N ASP A 36 -33.56 -14.32 10.21
CA ASP A 36 -33.70 -15.75 9.87
C ASP A 36 -34.97 -16.04 9.02
N LEU A 37 -36.00 -15.18 9.08
CA LEU A 37 -37.23 -15.34 8.28
C LEU A 37 -37.12 -14.72 6.87
N VAL A 38 -35.91 -14.40 6.42
CA VAL A 38 -35.68 -13.78 5.11
C VAL A 38 -36.10 -14.70 3.96
N ALA A 39 -35.88 -16.02 4.10
CA ALA A 39 -36.28 -17.00 3.10
C ALA A 39 -37.81 -17.09 2.97
N HIS A 40 -38.55 -17.03 4.09
CA HIS A 40 -40.01 -16.96 4.09
C HIS A 40 -40.52 -15.72 3.36
N ARG A 41 -39.96 -14.54 3.64
CA ARG A 41 -40.37 -13.30 2.95
C ARG A 41 -40.11 -13.38 1.44
N MET A 42 -39.01 -14.01 1.03
CA MET A 42 -38.74 -14.24 -0.40
C MET A 42 -39.74 -15.22 -1.04
N LEU A 43 -40.07 -16.32 -0.35
CA LEU A 43 -41.06 -17.31 -0.82
C LEU A 43 -42.45 -16.71 -0.94
N ASP A 44 -42.90 -15.97 0.08
CA ASP A 44 -44.20 -15.32 0.10
C ASP A 44 -44.34 -14.34 -1.08
N ARG A 45 -43.26 -13.61 -1.37
CA ARG A 45 -43.20 -12.70 -2.51
C ARG A 45 -43.21 -13.42 -3.86
N LEU A 46 -42.48 -14.52 -4.01
CA LEU A 46 -42.58 -15.36 -5.21
C LEU A 46 -44.00 -15.92 -5.34
N GLY A 47 -44.64 -16.27 -4.22
CA GLY A 47 -46.06 -16.60 -4.14
C GLY A 47 -46.97 -15.50 -4.70
N ALA A 48 -46.73 -14.25 -4.33
CA ALA A 48 -47.51 -13.12 -4.80
C ALA A 48 -47.34 -12.91 -6.31
N GLN A 49 -46.11 -12.99 -6.81
CA GLN A 49 -45.84 -12.89 -8.25
C GLN A 49 -46.44 -14.07 -9.03
N ALA A 50 -46.34 -15.29 -8.51
CA ALA A 50 -46.93 -16.48 -9.09
C ALA A 50 -48.46 -16.39 -9.16
N ARG A 51 -49.10 -15.80 -8.14
CA ARG A 51 -50.54 -15.52 -8.14
C ARG A 51 -50.94 -14.55 -9.25
N GLU A 52 -50.17 -13.48 -9.45
CA GLU A 52 -50.44 -12.50 -10.51
C GLU A 52 -50.21 -13.11 -11.90
N VAL A 53 -49.21 -13.99 -12.04
CA VAL A 53 -49.04 -14.83 -13.24
C VAL A 53 -50.27 -15.73 -13.46
N HIS A 54 -50.78 -16.38 -12.40
CA HIS A 54 -51.97 -17.23 -12.49
C HIS A 54 -53.23 -16.44 -12.88
N ARG A 55 -53.34 -15.19 -12.43
CA ARG A 55 -54.42 -14.26 -12.81
C ARG A 55 -54.27 -13.67 -14.22
N GLY A 56 -53.14 -13.93 -14.90
CA GLY A 56 -52.85 -13.39 -16.22
C GLY A 56 -52.57 -11.89 -16.22
N ALA A 57 -52.04 -11.35 -15.12
CA ALA A 57 -51.68 -9.94 -15.04
C ALA A 57 -50.57 -9.60 -16.06
N PRO A 58 -50.67 -8.48 -16.78
CA PRO A 58 -49.62 -8.04 -17.71
C PRO A 58 -48.29 -7.92 -16.96
N GLU A 59 -47.20 -8.33 -17.61
CA GLU A 59 -45.81 -8.23 -17.09
C GLU A 59 -45.50 -9.12 -15.86
N ALA A 60 -46.48 -9.79 -15.26
CA ALA A 60 -46.26 -10.65 -14.10
C ALA A 60 -45.30 -11.81 -14.39
N GLU A 61 -45.37 -12.39 -15.61
CA GLU A 61 -44.43 -13.46 -16.00
C GLU A 61 -42.99 -12.94 -16.04
N GLU A 62 -42.77 -11.74 -16.57
CA GLU A 62 -41.42 -11.18 -16.69
C GLU A 62 -40.87 -10.78 -15.32
N ALA A 63 -41.70 -10.18 -14.47
CA ALA A 63 -41.33 -9.86 -13.09
C ALA A 63 -40.96 -11.13 -12.29
N PHE A 64 -41.70 -12.23 -12.50
CA PHE A 64 -41.39 -13.52 -11.91
C PHE A 64 -40.07 -14.09 -12.45
N ARG A 65 -39.87 -14.13 -13.78
CA ARG A 65 -38.61 -14.58 -14.41
C ARG A 65 -37.41 -13.79 -13.94
N GLN A 66 -37.54 -12.47 -13.83
CA GLN A 66 -36.48 -11.58 -13.36
C GLN A 66 -36.13 -11.87 -11.90
N SER A 67 -37.13 -12.08 -11.03
CA SER A 67 -36.90 -12.37 -9.61
C SER A 67 -36.15 -13.69 -9.42
N ILE A 68 -36.52 -14.73 -10.18
CA ILE A 68 -35.78 -16.00 -10.21
C ILE A 68 -34.38 -15.83 -10.82
N GLY A 69 -34.24 -15.06 -11.90
CA GLY A 69 -32.94 -14.77 -12.52
C GLY A 69 -31.97 -14.04 -11.60
N THR A 70 -32.46 -13.09 -10.79
CA THR A 70 -31.67 -12.42 -9.75
C THR A 70 -31.25 -13.39 -8.65
N LEU A 71 -32.16 -14.27 -8.19
CA LEU A 71 -31.82 -15.30 -7.21
C LEU A 71 -30.73 -16.25 -7.74
N LEU A 72 -30.84 -16.69 -9.00
CA LEU A 72 -29.83 -17.53 -9.65
C LEU A 72 -28.46 -16.84 -9.78
N ALA A 73 -28.44 -15.55 -10.12
CA ALA A 73 -27.21 -14.80 -10.35
C ALA A 73 -26.49 -14.43 -9.03
N GLU A 74 -27.25 -14.05 -8.00
CA GLU A 74 -26.69 -13.52 -6.76
C GLU A 74 -26.59 -14.57 -5.63
N ALA A 75 -27.39 -15.64 -5.70
CA ALA A 75 -27.33 -16.77 -4.79
C ALA A 75 -27.15 -18.11 -5.56
N PRO A 76 -26.10 -18.26 -6.39
CA PRO A 76 -25.89 -19.47 -7.19
C PRO A 76 -25.70 -20.73 -6.32
N TRP A 77 -25.36 -20.55 -5.04
CA TRP A 77 -25.26 -21.63 -4.04
C TRP A 77 -26.61 -22.33 -3.79
N LEU A 78 -27.76 -21.68 -4.07
CA LEU A 78 -29.09 -22.30 -3.99
C LEU A 78 -29.25 -23.46 -5.00
N VAL A 79 -28.44 -23.49 -6.06
CA VAL A 79 -28.49 -24.52 -7.12
C VAL A 79 -27.18 -25.32 -7.17
N GLY A 80 -26.13 -24.87 -6.48
CA GLY A 80 -24.76 -25.35 -6.65
C GLY A 80 -24.24 -26.35 -5.62
N SER A 81 -24.98 -26.66 -4.55
CA SER A 81 -24.52 -27.67 -3.58
C SER A 81 -24.94 -29.08 -4.02
N GLU A 82 -23.95 -29.97 -4.19
CA GLU A 82 -24.16 -31.41 -4.44
C GLU A 82 -25.01 -32.11 -3.36
N ALA A 83 -25.34 -31.42 -2.26
CA ALA A 83 -26.18 -31.90 -1.15
C ALA A 83 -27.70 -31.97 -1.44
N PHE A 84 -28.19 -31.38 -2.54
CA PHE A 84 -29.64 -31.36 -2.85
C PHE A 84 -30.03 -32.40 -3.90
N THR A 85 -29.84 -33.68 -3.60
CA THR A 85 -30.69 -34.73 -4.17
C THR A 85 -32.01 -34.72 -3.43
N TYR A 86 -32.94 -33.84 -3.85
CA TYR A 86 -34.35 -34.08 -3.55
C TYR A 86 -34.66 -35.48 -4.08
N GLN A 87 -35.01 -36.39 -3.15
CA GLN A 87 -35.42 -37.74 -3.48
C GLN A 87 -36.45 -37.62 -4.59
N ARG A 88 -36.10 -38.23 -5.72
CA ARG A 88 -36.76 -38.11 -7.02
C ARG A 88 -38.11 -38.82 -6.93
N ASP A 89 -39.04 -38.29 -6.14
CA ASP A 89 -40.41 -38.71 -6.19
C ASP A 89 -40.98 -38.19 -7.50
N ALA A 90 -41.51 -39.12 -8.28
CA ALA A 90 -42.00 -38.92 -9.64
C ALA A 90 -43.08 -37.82 -9.74
N ASP A 91 -43.56 -37.28 -8.62
CA ASP A 91 -44.67 -36.35 -8.54
C ASP A 91 -44.34 -34.96 -9.13
N ALA A 92 -43.10 -34.47 -9.05
CA ALA A 92 -42.73 -33.15 -9.61
C ALA A 92 -42.71 -33.14 -11.16
N GLU A 93 -42.21 -34.21 -11.79
CA GLU A 93 -42.30 -34.40 -13.25
C GLU A 93 -43.75 -34.66 -13.69
N THR A 94 -44.53 -35.37 -12.86
CA THR A 94 -45.95 -35.66 -13.14
C THR A 94 -46.83 -34.39 -13.03
N HIS A 95 -46.52 -33.48 -12.10
CA HIS A 95 -47.23 -32.20 -11.95
C HIS A 95 -46.88 -31.18 -13.04
N ALA A 96 -45.61 -31.07 -13.43
CA ALA A 96 -45.19 -30.21 -14.54
C ALA A 96 -45.81 -30.66 -15.89
N ALA A 97 -46.02 -31.97 -16.06
CA ALA A 97 -46.71 -32.52 -17.23
C ALA A 97 -48.23 -32.31 -17.20
N ALA A 98 -48.88 -32.36 -16.03
CA ALA A 98 -50.33 -32.22 -15.88
C ALA A 98 -50.84 -30.78 -16.12
N GLU A 99 -50.04 -29.74 -15.82
CA GLU A 99 -50.41 -28.34 -16.09
C GLU A 99 -50.10 -27.86 -17.52
N ALA A 100 -49.34 -28.64 -18.30
CA ALA A 100 -48.96 -28.29 -19.67
C ALA A 100 -50.04 -28.57 -20.72
N GLU A 101 -51.12 -29.27 -20.39
CA GLU A 101 -52.25 -29.51 -21.31
C GLU A 101 -53.34 -28.42 -21.21
N PRO A 102 -53.58 -27.62 -22.26
CA PRO A 102 -54.65 -26.65 -22.28
C PRO A 102 -56.00 -27.35 -22.54
N GLY A 103 -56.69 -27.81 -21.47
CA GLY A 103 -58.10 -28.21 -21.56
C GLY A 103 -58.61 -29.34 -20.66
N GLY A 104 -57.78 -29.95 -19.79
CA GLY A 104 -58.24 -31.00 -18.87
C GLY A 104 -59.08 -30.48 -17.69
N PRO A 105 -60.02 -31.28 -17.13
CA PRO A 105 -60.76 -30.91 -15.94
C PRO A 105 -59.80 -30.71 -14.76
N ARG A 106 -59.92 -29.55 -14.08
CA ARG A 106 -59.17 -29.19 -12.86
C ARG A 106 -59.52 -30.18 -11.74
N HIS A 107 -58.77 -31.27 -11.64
CA HIS A 107 -58.67 -31.99 -10.38
C HIS A 107 -57.57 -31.34 -9.56
N ASP A 108 -57.95 -30.91 -8.36
CA ASP A 108 -57.11 -30.26 -7.36
C ASP A 108 -56.69 -31.35 -6.34
N PRO A 109 -55.58 -32.08 -6.56
CA PRO A 109 -55.26 -33.26 -5.76
C PRO A 109 -54.47 -32.90 -4.50
N CYS A 110 -53.98 -31.66 -4.39
CA CYS A 110 -53.14 -31.23 -3.28
C CYS A 110 -53.94 -30.84 -2.03
N CYS A 111 -55.23 -30.53 -2.15
CA CYS A 111 -56.04 -30.00 -1.05
C CYS A 111 -56.76 -31.08 -0.19
N GLY A 112 -56.40 -32.36 -0.33
CA GLY A 112 -57.16 -33.49 0.24
C GLY A 112 -56.78 -33.95 1.65
N ALA A 113 -55.70 -33.44 2.24
CA ALA A 113 -55.34 -33.71 3.62
C ALA A 113 -55.07 -32.38 4.31
N GLU A 114 -55.87 -32.06 5.33
CA GLU A 114 -55.58 -30.97 6.26
C GLU A 114 -54.15 -31.19 6.78
N SER A 115 -53.19 -30.43 6.26
CA SER A 115 -51.87 -30.36 6.88
C SER A 115 -52.08 -29.53 8.15
N ASP A 116 -52.32 -30.23 9.25
CA ASP A 116 -52.34 -29.68 10.62
C ASP A 116 -50.95 -29.19 11.07
N GLY A 117 -50.08 -28.84 10.12
CA GLY A 117 -48.71 -28.41 10.36
C GLY A 117 -48.69 -27.01 10.96
N ASN A 118 -48.20 -26.91 12.19
CA ASN A 118 -47.92 -25.65 12.90
C ASN A 118 -46.73 -24.85 12.31
N GLY A 119 -46.24 -25.18 11.11
CA GLY A 119 -45.12 -24.51 10.43
C GLY A 119 -45.56 -23.31 9.58
N LEU A 120 -44.61 -22.44 9.24
CA LEU A 120 -44.86 -21.27 8.38
C LEU A 120 -44.84 -21.64 6.90
N VAL A 121 -44.07 -22.64 6.48
CA VAL A 121 -44.03 -23.11 5.08
C VAL A 121 -45.22 -24.04 4.80
N ASP A 122 -46.00 -23.69 3.77
CA ASP A 122 -47.11 -24.50 3.27
C ASP A 122 -46.72 -25.23 1.99
N SER A 123 -46.71 -26.56 2.03
CA SER A 123 -46.23 -27.39 0.92
C SER A 123 -47.09 -27.24 -0.34
N CYS A 124 -48.40 -27.00 -0.20
CA CYS A 124 -49.29 -26.81 -1.34
C CYS A 124 -49.03 -25.46 -2.02
N GLY A 125 -48.86 -24.40 -1.23
CA GLY A 125 -48.46 -23.10 -1.76
C GLY A 125 -47.08 -23.12 -2.41
N VAL A 126 -46.09 -23.84 -1.84
CA VAL A 126 -44.76 -24.00 -2.43
C VAL A 126 -44.82 -24.76 -3.76
N ASN A 127 -45.62 -25.83 -3.84
CA ASN A 127 -45.80 -26.60 -5.08
C ASN A 127 -46.40 -25.75 -6.21
N LEU A 128 -47.33 -24.84 -5.90
CA LEU A 128 -47.86 -23.89 -6.88
C LEU A 128 -46.77 -22.94 -7.42
N VAL A 129 -45.92 -22.41 -6.54
CA VAL A 129 -44.81 -21.53 -6.96
C VAL A 129 -43.76 -22.30 -7.75
N LEU A 130 -43.47 -23.55 -7.36
CA LEU A 130 -42.60 -24.47 -8.10
C LEU A 130 -43.11 -24.71 -9.53
N GLY A 131 -44.40 -24.99 -9.69
CA GLY A 131 -45.03 -25.17 -11.01
C GLY A 131 -44.88 -23.94 -11.91
N VAL A 132 -45.15 -22.75 -11.36
CA VAL A 132 -44.96 -21.49 -12.09
C VAL A 132 -43.48 -21.25 -12.45
N ALA A 133 -42.55 -21.55 -11.54
CA ALA A 133 -41.12 -21.41 -11.81
C ALA A 133 -40.61 -22.39 -12.87
N ALA A 134 -41.01 -23.66 -12.80
CA ALA A 134 -40.70 -24.66 -13.81
C ALA A 134 -41.20 -24.23 -15.18
N ARG A 135 -42.45 -23.74 -15.25
CA ARG A 135 -43.07 -23.26 -16.49
C ARG A 135 -42.36 -22.05 -17.10
N LEU A 136 -42.02 -21.05 -16.29
CA LEU A 136 -41.52 -19.77 -16.79
C LEU A 136 -40.01 -19.70 -16.96
N THR A 137 -39.25 -20.47 -16.18
CA THR A 137 -37.77 -20.38 -16.08
C THR A 137 -37.07 -21.73 -16.20
N GLY A 138 -37.82 -22.82 -16.42
CA GLY A 138 -37.29 -24.17 -16.50
C GLY A 138 -36.91 -24.74 -15.14
N MET A 139 -36.26 -25.91 -15.16
CA MET A 139 -35.97 -26.69 -13.95
C MET A 139 -35.07 -25.94 -12.95
N GLN A 140 -34.17 -25.07 -13.42
CA GLN A 140 -33.30 -24.29 -12.53
C GLN A 140 -34.09 -23.34 -11.62
N GLY A 141 -35.16 -22.72 -12.12
CA GLY A 141 -36.00 -21.86 -11.28
C GLY A 141 -36.82 -22.63 -10.26
N ALA A 142 -37.31 -23.82 -10.62
CA ALA A 142 -37.96 -24.70 -9.66
C ALA A 142 -36.98 -25.19 -8.58
N LEU A 143 -35.74 -25.53 -8.93
CA LEU A 143 -34.70 -25.87 -7.95
C LEU A 143 -34.43 -24.71 -6.97
N VAL A 144 -34.41 -23.46 -7.43
CA VAL A 144 -34.26 -22.29 -6.56
C VAL A 144 -35.41 -22.16 -5.57
N VAL A 145 -36.67 -22.29 -6.02
CA VAL A 145 -37.84 -22.22 -5.14
C VAL A 145 -37.81 -23.37 -4.11
N GLY A 146 -37.42 -24.57 -4.53
CA GLY A 146 -37.27 -25.72 -3.64
C GLY A 146 -36.17 -25.52 -2.58
N ALA A 147 -34.98 -25.07 -3.00
CA ALA A 147 -33.89 -24.77 -2.09
C ALA A 147 -34.27 -23.65 -1.10
N LEU A 148 -34.96 -22.61 -1.57
CA LEU A 148 -35.43 -21.52 -0.73
C LEU A 148 -36.47 -22.00 0.30
N SER A 149 -37.37 -22.90 -0.08
CA SER A 149 -38.31 -23.56 0.83
C SER A 149 -37.60 -24.33 1.93
N ASN A 150 -36.53 -25.05 1.60
CA ASN A 150 -35.77 -25.83 2.59
C ASN A 150 -35.01 -24.92 3.57
N VAL A 151 -34.44 -23.81 3.07
CA VAL A 151 -33.81 -22.80 3.94
C VAL A 151 -34.85 -22.17 4.87
N ALA A 152 -36.06 -21.90 4.38
CA ALA A 152 -37.16 -21.41 5.21
C ALA A 152 -37.56 -22.42 6.30
N THR A 153 -37.74 -23.69 5.97
CA THR A 153 -38.05 -24.75 6.95
C THR A 153 -36.94 -24.94 8.00
N ALA A 154 -35.68 -24.85 7.59
CA ALA A 154 -34.54 -24.90 8.51
C ALA A 154 -34.54 -23.71 9.49
N ALA A 155 -34.83 -22.51 8.99
CA ALA A 155 -34.95 -21.31 9.82
C ALA A 155 -36.10 -21.41 10.83
N GLU A 156 -37.24 -22.02 10.46
CA GLU A 156 -38.33 -22.28 11.41
C GLU A 156 -37.88 -23.17 12.56
N THR A 157 -37.17 -24.25 12.25
CA THR A 157 -36.68 -25.19 13.26
C THR A 157 -35.72 -24.48 14.22
N GLN A 158 -34.81 -23.67 13.69
CA GLN A 158 -33.86 -22.91 14.49
C GLN A 158 -34.55 -21.84 15.36
N LEU A 159 -35.57 -21.17 14.82
CA LEU A 159 -36.34 -20.19 15.55
C LEU A 159 -37.15 -20.85 16.67
N LEU A 160 -37.78 -21.99 16.42
CA LEU A 160 -38.49 -22.78 17.43
C LEU A 160 -37.55 -23.27 18.55
N ASP A 161 -36.35 -23.73 18.20
CA ASP A 161 -35.32 -24.10 19.19
C ASP A 161 -34.89 -22.89 20.05
N GLN A 162 -34.79 -21.68 19.47
CA GLN A 162 -34.44 -20.45 20.19
C GLN A 162 -35.56 -19.97 21.14
N LEU A 163 -36.82 -20.25 20.82
CA LEU A 163 -37.98 -19.88 21.63
C LEU A 163 -38.16 -20.79 22.86
N GLY A 164 -37.42 -21.89 22.95
CA GLY A 164 -37.39 -22.82 24.09
C GLY A 164 -38.62 -23.75 24.17
N ASP A 165 -38.56 -24.76 25.05
CA ASP A 165 -39.58 -25.83 25.22
C ASP A 165 -41.02 -25.30 25.44
N GLY A 166 -41.19 -24.04 25.87
CA GLY A 166 -42.50 -23.40 26.05
C GLY A 166 -43.30 -23.18 24.76
N ALA A 167 -42.64 -23.13 23.59
CA ALA A 167 -43.33 -23.10 22.29
C ALA A 167 -43.69 -24.51 21.77
N ALA A 168 -42.93 -25.53 22.16
CA ALA A 168 -43.19 -26.92 21.79
C ALA A 168 -44.38 -27.52 22.58
N ASP A 169 -44.52 -27.17 23.86
CA ASP A 169 -45.62 -27.66 24.72
C ASP A 169 -47.00 -27.10 24.31
N HIS A 170 -47.08 -25.91 23.71
CA HIS A 170 -48.34 -25.36 23.20
C HIS A 170 -48.86 -26.04 21.91
N ASN A 171 -48.01 -26.77 21.20
CA ASN A 171 -48.45 -27.62 20.09
C ASN A 171 -48.99 -28.99 20.58
N ALA A 172 -48.71 -29.38 21.82
CA ALA A 172 -49.19 -30.64 22.42
C ALA A 172 -50.49 -30.48 23.23
N GLU A 173 -50.78 -29.29 23.77
CA GLU A 173 -51.93 -29.08 24.67
C GLU A 173 -53.26 -28.66 23.98
N ALA A 174 -53.30 -28.57 22.64
CA ALA A 174 -54.55 -28.29 21.92
C ALA A 174 -55.37 -29.53 21.55
N ASP A 175 -54.84 -30.75 21.73
CA ASP A 175 -55.55 -32.00 21.42
C ASP A 175 -55.84 -32.84 22.67
N ALA A 176 -57.14 -33.00 22.94
CA ALA A 176 -57.67 -33.98 23.88
C ALA A 176 -57.38 -35.42 23.39
N PRO A 177 -57.39 -36.43 24.28
CA PRO A 177 -56.52 -37.59 24.20
C PRO A 177 -57.09 -38.67 23.28
N GLY A 178 -56.31 -39.08 22.27
CA GLY A 178 -56.68 -40.29 21.53
C GLY A 178 -56.02 -40.49 20.19
N ARG A 179 -54.69 -40.60 20.15
CA ARG A 179 -53.96 -41.47 19.21
C ARG A 179 -52.48 -41.47 19.55
N SER A 180 -52.08 -42.48 20.31
CA SER A 180 -50.67 -42.85 20.41
C SER A 180 -50.14 -43.13 19.00
N ILE A 181 -49.14 -42.37 18.55
CA ILE A 181 -48.27 -42.80 17.48
C ILE A 181 -47.48 -43.97 18.05
N SER A 182 -48.06 -45.16 17.90
CA SER A 182 -47.37 -46.42 18.06
C SER A 182 -46.31 -46.46 16.97
N ALA A 183 -45.06 -46.15 17.34
CA ALA A 183 -43.89 -46.62 16.63
C ALA A 183 -44.01 -48.14 16.51
N ARG A 184 -44.43 -48.60 15.34
CA ARG A 184 -44.39 -50.02 14.98
C ARG A 184 -42.99 -50.27 14.44
N PRO A 185 -42.17 -51.09 15.11
CA PRO A 185 -40.86 -51.45 14.59
C PRO A 185 -41.08 -52.37 13.39
N SER A 186 -40.69 -51.93 12.20
CA SER A 186 -40.36 -52.86 11.13
C SER A 186 -38.87 -53.15 11.24
N ASP A 187 -38.57 -54.35 11.71
CA ASP A 187 -37.31 -55.03 11.48
C ASP A 187 -37.00 -54.99 9.97
N ASP A 188 -35.99 -54.22 9.59
CA ASP A 188 -34.95 -54.65 8.65
C ASP A 188 -33.85 -53.58 8.56
N GLY A 189 -32.77 -53.85 9.29
CA GLY A 189 -31.37 -53.66 8.88
C GLY A 189 -30.90 -52.34 8.24
N ALA A 190 -30.10 -51.61 9.02
CA ALA A 190 -28.95 -50.82 8.59
C ALA A 190 -29.20 -49.49 7.83
N ALA A 191 -29.44 -48.41 8.59
CA ALA A 191 -28.93 -47.06 8.34
C ALA A 191 -29.23 -46.15 9.55
N GLY A 192 -28.67 -46.50 10.71
CA GLY A 192 -28.82 -45.73 11.94
C GLY A 192 -27.58 -44.89 12.23
N THR A 193 -27.22 -43.97 11.33
CA THR A 193 -26.23 -42.88 11.54
C THR A 193 -26.23 -41.94 10.32
N GLU A 194 -27.25 -41.11 10.08
CA GLU A 194 -27.13 -40.07 9.03
C GLU A 194 -28.09 -38.88 9.15
N PHE A 195 -28.71 -38.62 10.30
CA PHE A 195 -29.53 -37.41 10.51
C PHE A 195 -28.86 -36.34 11.39
N ASP A 196 -27.78 -36.67 12.10
CA ASP A 196 -26.96 -35.68 12.83
C ASP A 196 -25.99 -34.92 11.90
N GLY A 197 -25.71 -35.43 10.70
CA GLY A 197 -24.83 -34.77 9.73
C GLY A 197 -25.43 -33.51 9.08
N ALA A 198 -26.75 -33.46 8.94
CA ALA A 198 -27.44 -32.30 8.34
C ALA A 198 -27.50 -31.09 9.29
N ARG A 199 -27.40 -31.29 10.61
CA ARG A 199 -27.44 -30.18 11.58
C ARG A 199 -26.15 -29.34 11.59
N ASP A 200 -25.00 -29.96 11.30
CA ASP A 200 -23.70 -29.26 11.20
C ASP A 200 -23.39 -28.73 9.78
N GLU A 201 -23.94 -29.34 8.72
CA GLU A 201 -23.77 -28.83 7.34
C GLU A 201 -24.67 -27.64 6.98
N PHE A 202 -25.79 -27.45 7.69
CA PHE A 202 -26.70 -26.30 7.50
C PHE A 202 -26.42 -25.12 8.43
N ALA A 203 -25.21 -25.03 9.01
CA ALA A 203 -24.69 -23.77 9.54
C ALA A 203 -24.45 -22.80 8.36
N VAL A 204 -25.54 -22.29 7.78
CA VAL A 204 -25.56 -21.14 6.88
C VAL A 204 -24.89 -20.02 7.67
N GLY A 205 -23.59 -19.80 7.41
CA GLY A 205 -22.80 -18.88 8.21
C GLY A 205 -23.47 -17.50 8.22
N SER A 206 -23.21 -16.69 9.25
CA SER A 206 -23.76 -15.33 9.36
C SER A 206 -23.58 -14.48 8.09
N ALA A 207 -22.55 -14.77 7.28
CA ALA A 207 -22.31 -14.17 5.97
C ALA A 207 -23.38 -14.53 4.91
N ALA A 208 -23.90 -15.75 4.89
CA ALA A 208 -24.95 -16.18 3.97
C ALA A 208 -26.33 -15.61 4.37
N TRP A 209 -26.63 -15.53 5.68
CA TRP A 209 -27.82 -14.80 6.17
C TRP A 209 -27.77 -13.30 5.90
N ALA A 210 -26.59 -12.68 6.07
CA ALA A 210 -26.38 -11.28 5.70
C ALA A 210 -26.52 -11.07 4.18
N SER A 211 -26.04 -12.02 3.37
CA SER A 211 -26.21 -11.99 1.92
C SER A 211 -27.67 -12.14 1.51
N LEU A 212 -28.43 -13.04 2.14
CA LEU A 212 -29.87 -13.18 1.91
C LEU A 212 -30.65 -11.95 2.38
N SER A 213 -30.29 -11.33 3.50
CA SER A 213 -30.92 -10.08 3.97
C SER A 213 -30.66 -8.91 3.03
N GLN A 214 -29.42 -8.73 2.56
CA GLN A 214 -29.10 -7.73 1.54
C GLN A 214 -29.79 -8.03 0.20
N LEU A 215 -29.94 -9.31 -0.15
CA LEU A 215 -30.67 -9.73 -1.35
C LEU A 215 -32.18 -9.49 -1.19
N SER A 216 -32.75 -9.71 -0.01
CA SER A 216 -34.14 -9.43 0.30
C SER A 216 -34.43 -7.94 0.25
N GLU A 217 -33.53 -7.08 0.76
CA GLU A 217 -33.63 -5.63 0.61
C GLU A 217 -33.54 -5.18 -0.86
N ARG A 218 -32.66 -5.79 -1.68
CA ARG A 218 -32.58 -5.50 -3.12
C ARG A 218 -33.79 -6.00 -3.89
N ILE A 219 -34.28 -7.20 -3.57
CA ILE A 219 -35.52 -7.72 -4.10
C ILE A 219 -36.66 -6.79 -3.66
N ASN A 220 -36.72 -6.33 -2.40
CA ASN A 220 -37.65 -5.31 -1.90
C ASN A 220 -37.57 -3.98 -2.66
N LEU A 221 -36.37 -3.53 -3.06
CA LEU A 221 -36.18 -2.38 -3.95
C LEU A 221 -36.66 -2.64 -5.39
N LEU A 222 -36.71 -3.90 -5.83
CA LEU A 222 -37.35 -4.34 -7.08
C LEU A 222 -38.87 -4.57 -6.91
N GLY A 223 -39.40 -4.40 -5.70
CA GLY A 223 -40.76 -4.78 -5.32
C GLY A 223 -41.70 -3.60 -5.22
N ARG A 224 -42.31 -3.29 -6.36
CA ARG A 224 -43.21 -2.16 -6.64
C ARG A 224 -42.45 -0.84 -6.81
N PRO A 225 -42.21 -0.40 -8.06
CA PRO A 225 -42.38 1.02 -8.31
C PRO A 225 -43.81 1.33 -7.85
N SER A 226 -44.03 2.42 -7.11
CA SER A 226 -45.40 2.88 -6.88
C SER A 226 -46.11 2.88 -8.25
N LEU A 227 -47.40 2.54 -8.30
CA LEU A 227 -48.14 2.59 -9.56
C LEU A 227 -47.93 3.95 -10.26
N GLU A 228 -47.70 5.00 -9.46
CA GLU A 228 -47.24 6.32 -9.88
C GLU A 228 -45.87 6.35 -10.57
N CYS A 229 -44.85 5.62 -10.10
CA CYS A 229 -43.56 5.50 -10.78
C CYS A 229 -43.63 4.71 -12.09
N ILE A 230 -44.43 3.63 -12.19
CA ILE A 230 -44.65 2.93 -13.48
C ILE A 230 -45.38 3.86 -14.45
N ARG A 231 -46.46 4.49 -13.97
CA ARG A 231 -47.23 5.46 -14.76
C ARG A 231 -46.36 6.62 -15.20
N LEU A 232 -45.53 7.18 -14.32
CA LEU A 232 -44.60 8.24 -14.65
C LEU A 232 -43.53 7.78 -15.65
N LEU A 233 -43.01 6.56 -15.54
CA LEU A 233 -42.08 6.00 -16.51
C LEU A 233 -42.76 5.90 -17.89
N GLY A 234 -43.97 5.34 -17.96
CA GLY A 234 -44.78 5.26 -19.18
C GLY A 234 -45.07 6.64 -19.77
N GLU A 235 -45.62 7.57 -18.97
CA GLU A 235 -45.93 8.95 -19.38
C GLU A 235 -44.67 9.70 -19.83
N THR A 236 -43.55 9.56 -19.11
CA THR A 236 -42.30 10.23 -19.49
C THR A 236 -41.74 9.64 -20.79
N THR A 237 -41.83 8.32 -20.95
CA THR A 237 -41.37 7.62 -22.16
C THR A 237 -42.21 8.04 -23.38
N GLU A 238 -43.54 8.03 -23.26
CA GLU A 238 -44.47 8.49 -24.31
C GLU A 238 -44.26 9.97 -24.64
N ASN A 239 -44.18 10.84 -23.64
CA ASN A 239 -43.93 12.27 -23.86
C ASN A 239 -42.58 12.53 -24.56
N ILE A 240 -41.55 11.75 -24.25
CA ILE A 240 -40.25 11.84 -24.95
C ILE A 240 -40.40 11.38 -26.40
N LEU A 241 -41.06 10.26 -26.65
CA LEU A 241 -41.29 9.75 -28.00
C LEU A 241 -42.10 10.75 -28.87
N ASP A 242 -43.08 11.44 -28.28
CA ASP A 242 -43.90 12.42 -28.99
C ASP A 242 -43.17 13.75 -29.22
N SER A 243 -42.47 14.27 -28.21
CA SER A 243 -41.82 15.59 -28.27
C SER A 243 -40.44 15.56 -28.94
N ASN A 244 -39.78 14.40 -28.90
CA ASN A 244 -38.44 14.18 -29.45
C ASN A 244 -38.36 12.72 -29.92
N PRO A 245 -39.00 12.35 -31.04
CA PRO A 245 -38.95 10.98 -31.55
C PRO A 245 -37.51 10.55 -31.88
N PRO A 246 -37.19 9.24 -31.79
CA PRO A 246 -35.91 8.75 -32.26
C PRO A 246 -35.72 9.07 -33.74
N PRO A 247 -34.47 9.23 -34.21
CA PRO A 247 -34.21 9.39 -35.64
C PRO A 247 -34.84 8.21 -36.42
N PRO A 248 -35.37 8.43 -37.63
CA PRO A 248 -35.96 7.37 -38.43
C PRO A 248 -34.90 6.32 -38.79
N GLU A 249 -35.24 5.05 -38.57
CA GLU A 249 -34.33 3.95 -38.83
C GLU A 249 -34.09 3.76 -40.33
N PRO A 250 -32.83 3.77 -40.81
CA PRO A 250 -32.53 3.45 -42.20
C PRO A 250 -32.82 1.98 -42.49
N ASN A 251 -33.02 1.64 -43.77
CA ASN A 251 -33.24 0.26 -44.21
C ASN A 251 -32.13 -0.72 -43.78
N VAL A 252 -30.91 -0.20 -43.52
CA VAL A 252 -29.78 -0.98 -43.01
C VAL A 252 -29.02 -0.13 -41.99
N VAL A 253 -29.19 -0.43 -40.69
CA VAL A 253 -28.40 0.19 -39.63
C VAL A 253 -27.04 -0.47 -39.49
N MET A 254 -27.01 -1.81 -39.50
CA MET A 254 -25.80 -2.60 -39.42
C MET A 254 -26.00 -3.91 -40.18
N SER A 255 -25.05 -4.31 -41.01
CA SER A 255 -25.18 -5.50 -41.84
C SER A 255 -23.84 -6.11 -42.23
N THR A 256 -23.80 -7.44 -42.25
CA THR A 256 -22.75 -8.25 -42.89
C THR A 256 -23.23 -8.85 -44.22
N THR A 257 -24.46 -8.53 -44.64
CA THR A 257 -25.08 -9.06 -45.86
C THR A 257 -24.26 -8.70 -47.08
N GLY A 258 -24.09 -9.68 -47.97
CA GLY A 258 -23.30 -9.54 -49.19
C GLY A 258 -21.81 -9.79 -49.01
N ILE A 259 -21.27 -9.78 -47.78
CA ILE A 259 -19.86 -10.10 -47.53
C ILE A 259 -19.64 -11.61 -47.70
N THR A 260 -18.73 -12.00 -48.59
CA THR A 260 -18.39 -13.41 -48.87
C THR A 260 -17.01 -13.80 -48.31
N SER A 261 -16.07 -12.86 -48.24
CA SER A 261 -14.79 -13.05 -47.55
C SER A 261 -14.15 -11.72 -47.19
N VAL A 262 -13.23 -11.74 -46.22
CA VAL A 262 -12.39 -10.58 -45.89
C VAL A 262 -10.93 -11.01 -45.87
N VAL A 263 -10.08 -10.26 -46.58
CA VAL A 263 -8.64 -10.50 -46.66
C VAL A 263 -7.91 -9.34 -46.01
N THR A 264 -7.10 -9.63 -44.98
CA THR A 264 -6.25 -8.63 -44.35
C THR A 264 -4.90 -8.57 -45.07
N ASN A 265 -4.60 -7.43 -45.68
CA ASN A 265 -3.29 -7.11 -46.23
C ASN A 265 -2.41 -6.53 -45.12
N ASP A 266 -1.23 -7.14 -44.94
CA ASP A 266 -0.29 -6.79 -43.88
C ASP A 266 -0.94 -6.74 -42.48
N PRO A 267 -1.39 -7.90 -41.95
CA PRO A 267 -2.09 -7.97 -40.67
C PRO A 267 -1.25 -7.49 -39.48
N CYS A 268 0.06 -7.30 -39.67
CA CYS A 268 1.03 -6.87 -38.67
C CYS A 268 1.25 -5.35 -38.65
N ALA A 269 0.72 -4.61 -39.62
CA ALA A 269 0.81 -3.16 -39.61
C ALA A 269 0.01 -2.56 -38.44
N ASP A 270 0.43 -1.39 -37.95
CA ASP A 270 -0.34 -0.64 -36.93
C ASP A 270 -1.74 -0.27 -37.43
N GLN A 271 -1.89 -0.07 -38.75
CA GLN A 271 -3.16 0.19 -39.44
C GLN A 271 -3.32 -0.80 -40.60
N PRO A 272 -3.76 -2.04 -40.32
CA PRO A 272 -3.87 -3.07 -41.34
C PRO A 272 -4.95 -2.69 -42.36
N LYS A 273 -4.71 -3.05 -43.62
CA LYS A 273 -5.68 -2.82 -44.70
C LYS A 273 -6.50 -4.07 -44.92
N VAL A 274 -7.80 -3.93 -45.09
CA VAL A 274 -8.70 -5.05 -45.37
C VAL A 274 -9.37 -4.88 -46.73
N ALA A 275 -9.45 -5.98 -47.45
CA ALA A 275 -10.22 -6.13 -48.69
C ALA A 275 -11.45 -7.00 -48.38
N ILE A 276 -12.63 -6.39 -48.40
CA ILE A 276 -13.92 -7.03 -48.13
C ILE A 276 -14.53 -7.41 -49.47
N HIS A 277 -14.58 -8.71 -49.77
CA HIS A 277 -15.17 -9.26 -50.99
C HIS A 277 -16.63 -9.61 -50.78
N GLY A 278 -17.42 -9.47 -51.84
CA GLY A 278 -18.83 -9.80 -51.77
C GLY A 278 -19.63 -9.48 -53.02
N SER A 279 -20.92 -9.26 -52.83
CA SER A 279 -21.85 -8.85 -53.87
C SER A 279 -22.98 -8.01 -53.30
N GLY A 280 -23.52 -7.09 -54.11
CA GLY A 280 -24.65 -6.26 -53.72
C GLY A 280 -24.27 -5.01 -52.91
N PHE A 281 -23.00 -4.61 -52.90
CA PHE A 281 -22.53 -3.40 -52.19
C PHE A 281 -22.88 -2.09 -52.92
N GLY A 282 -23.28 -2.17 -54.20
CA GLY A 282 -23.46 -1.02 -55.08
C GLY A 282 -22.13 -0.48 -55.64
N SER A 283 -22.20 0.20 -56.79
CA SER A 283 -21.01 0.80 -57.45
C SER A 283 -20.49 2.05 -56.75
N VAL A 284 -21.29 2.66 -55.87
CA VAL A 284 -20.96 3.85 -55.08
C VAL A 284 -21.35 3.58 -53.63
N ARG A 285 -20.50 4.00 -52.70
CA ARG A 285 -20.78 3.91 -51.26
C ARG A 285 -22.05 4.71 -50.93
N PRO A 286 -23.09 4.09 -50.35
CA PRO A 286 -24.26 4.82 -49.88
C PRO A 286 -23.89 5.93 -48.87
N PRO A 287 -24.56 7.10 -48.89
CA PRO A 287 -24.38 8.12 -47.85
C PRO A 287 -24.62 7.55 -46.44
N GLY A 288 -23.87 7.99 -45.44
CA GLY A 288 -23.97 7.52 -44.04
C GLY A 288 -23.35 6.14 -43.76
N LEU A 289 -23.26 5.27 -44.77
CA LEU A 289 -22.72 3.91 -44.62
C LEU A 289 -21.19 3.91 -44.54
N SER A 290 -20.65 3.28 -43.51
CA SER A 290 -19.22 3.09 -43.28
C SER A 290 -18.87 1.64 -42.95
N VAL A 291 -17.59 1.31 -43.06
CA VAL A 291 -17.08 0.02 -42.56
C VAL A 291 -16.73 0.21 -41.09
N ILE A 292 -17.23 -0.67 -40.22
CA ILE A 292 -16.80 -0.77 -38.83
C ILE A 292 -16.00 -2.04 -38.60
N ALA A 293 -15.02 -1.94 -37.71
CA ALA A 293 -14.16 -3.05 -37.34
C ALA A 293 -13.96 -3.12 -35.82
N PRO A 294 -13.68 -4.31 -35.27
CA PRO A 294 -13.40 -4.47 -33.85
C PRO A 294 -12.10 -3.75 -33.48
N TRP A 295 -12.10 -3.11 -32.33
CA TRP A 295 -11.03 -2.26 -31.81
C TRP A 295 -10.86 -2.47 -30.31
N TRP A 296 -9.62 -2.57 -29.84
CA TRP A 296 -9.32 -2.78 -28.43
C TRP A 296 -9.33 -1.47 -27.65
N ASP A 297 -10.33 -1.30 -26.79
CA ASP A 297 -10.31 -0.22 -25.82
C ASP A 297 -9.37 -0.58 -24.67
N ARG A 298 -8.17 -0.02 -24.69
CA ARG A 298 -7.16 -0.22 -23.64
C ARG A 298 -7.62 0.26 -22.27
N THR A 299 -8.54 1.23 -22.22
CA THR A 299 -9.03 1.83 -20.97
C THR A 299 -10.00 0.89 -20.27
N THR A 300 -10.89 0.25 -21.04
CA THR A 300 -11.90 -0.67 -20.49
C THR A 300 -11.53 -2.14 -20.64
N GLY A 301 -10.43 -2.47 -21.31
CA GLY A 301 -10.02 -3.86 -21.57
C GLY A 301 -11.06 -4.65 -22.37
N SER A 302 -11.80 -3.97 -23.25
CA SER A 302 -12.93 -4.54 -23.98
C SER A 302 -12.85 -4.24 -25.48
N VAL A 303 -13.41 -5.14 -26.29
CA VAL A 303 -13.58 -4.88 -27.73
C VAL A 303 -14.74 -3.91 -27.92
N ARG A 304 -14.49 -2.82 -28.65
CA ARG A 304 -15.49 -1.89 -29.17
C ARG A 304 -15.41 -1.85 -30.69
N TYR A 305 -16.40 -1.31 -31.37
CA TYR A 305 -16.31 -1.13 -32.82
C TYR A 305 -15.97 0.31 -33.17
N ARG A 306 -15.06 0.48 -34.13
CA ARG A 306 -14.66 1.79 -34.66
C ARG A 306 -14.73 1.80 -36.18
N VAL A 307 -14.85 3.00 -36.71
CA VAL A 307 -14.91 3.26 -38.14
C VAL A 307 -13.55 2.96 -38.77
N ALA A 308 -13.57 2.15 -39.83
CA ALA A 308 -12.45 1.97 -40.73
C ALA A 308 -12.49 3.01 -41.84
N LYS A 309 -11.32 3.52 -42.25
CA LYS A 309 -11.20 4.47 -43.34
C LYS A 309 -11.36 3.74 -44.67
N VAL A 310 -12.50 3.93 -45.33
CA VAL A 310 -12.75 3.35 -46.66
C VAL A 310 -11.80 4.00 -47.68
N LEU A 311 -11.01 3.18 -48.36
CA LEU A 311 -10.06 3.56 -49.40
C LEU A 311 -10.67 3.50 -50.80
N SER A 312 -11.47 2.45 -51.07
CA SER A 312 -12.23 2.31 -52.31
C SER A 312 -13.47 1.45 -52.11
N TRP A 313 -14.48 1.64 -52.97
CA TRP A 313 -15.77 0.95 -52.91
C TRP A 313 -16.20 0.54 -54.31
N SER A 314 -16.74 -0.66 -54.45
CA SER A 314 -17.35 -1.19 -55.66
C SER A 314 -18.41 -2.22 -55.29
N ASN A 315 -19.16 -2.71 -56.28
CA ASN A 315 -20.24 -3.67 -56.03
C ASN A 315 -19.79 -5.01 -55.42
N THR A 316 -18.52 -5.36 -55.60
CA THR A 316 -17.96 -6.67 -55.19
C THR A 316 -16.73 -6.58 -54.30
N LEU A 317 -16.17 -5.39 -54.11
CA LEU A 317 -14.95 -5.16 -53.35
C LEU A 317 -14.99 -3.81 -52.64
N VAL A 318 -14.75 -3.83 -51.34
CA VAL A 318 -14.50 -2.64 -50.51
C VAL A 318 -13.11 -2.75 -49.90
N ASN A 319 -12.25 -1.78 -50.14
CA ASN A 319 -10.96 -1.68 -49.45
C ASN A 319 -11.07 -0.67 -48.33
N ALA A 320 -10.65 -1.04 -47.12
CA ALA A 320 -10.64 -0.15 -45.97
C ALA A 320 -9.32 -0.28 -45.18
N GLU A 321 -8.95 0.79 -44.48
CA GLU A 321 -7.81 0.86 -43.57
C GLU A 321 -8.35 0.89 -42.14
N LEU A 322 -7.95 -0.09 -41.33
CA LEU A 322 -8.43 -0.23 -39.97
C LEU A 322 -7.70 0.73 -39.02
N PRO A 323 -8.38 1.25 -37.98
CA PRO A 323 -7.74 2.17 -37.03
C PRO A 323 -6.65 1.47 -36.19
N PRO A 324 -5.68 2.22 -35.63
CA PRO A 324 -4.66 1.67 -34.72
C PRO A 324 -5.28 0.95 -33.54
N GLY A 325 -4.82 -0.28 -33.24
CA GLY A 325 -5.36 -1.09 -32.14
C GLY A 325 -6.60 -1.90 -32.51
N SER A 326 -6.88 -2.08 -33.81
CA SER A 326 -7.92 -2.99 -34.27
C SER A 326 -7.64 -4.44 -33.84
N VAL A 327 -8.70 -5.19 -33.53
CA VAL A 327 -8.63 -6.61 -33.16
C VAL A 327 -9.43 -7.50 -34.09
N GLY A 328 -9.07 -8.78 -34.13
CA GLY A 328 -9.77 -9.78 -34.92
C GLY A 328 -11.22 -9.92 -34.46
N GLY A 329 -12.11 -10.12 -35.42
CA GLY A 329 -13.56 -10.15 -35.20
C GLY A 329 -14.31 -9.86 -36.49
N THR A 330 -15.59 -9.50 -36.40
CA THR A 330 -16.46 -9.35 -37.57
C THR A 330 -16.45 -7.91 -38.08
N VAL A 331 -16.06 -7.65 -39.32
CA VAL A 331 -16.34 -6.35 -39.94
C VAL A 331 -17.78 -6.29 -40.40
N ALA A 332 -18.36 -5.10 -40.38
CA ALA A 332 -19.72 -4.87 -40.88
C ALA A 332 -19.82 -3.51 -41.56
N PHE A 333 -20.86 -3.36 -42.37
CA PHE A 333 -21.31 -2.05 -42.82
C PHE A 333 -22.26 -1.48 -41.77
N ALA A 334 -22.08 -0.23 -41.40
CA ALA A 334 -22.94 0.44 -40.42
C ALA A 334 -23.24 1.88 -40.83
N ASP A 335 -24.48 2.31 -40.62
CA ASP A 335 -24.89 3.71 -40.75
C ASP A 335 -24.50 4.46 -39.47
N LEU A 336 -23.35 5.13 -39.52
CA LEU A 336 -22.80 5.80 -38.35
C LEU A 336 -23.55 7.07 -37.98
N ASP A 337 -24.12 7.74 -38.98
CA ASP A 337 -24.87 8.97 -38.77
C ASP A 337 -26.14 8.64 -37.99
N TYR A 338 -26.83 7.56 -38.37
CA TYR A 338 -27.95 7.03 -37.59
C TYR A 338 -27.53 6.56 -36.20
N ILE A 339 -26.50 5.72 -36.07
CA ILE A 339 -26.07 5.19 -34.76
C ILE A 339 -25.68 6.34 -33.80
N GLN A 340 -24.98 7.36 -34.28
CA GLN A 340 -24.61 8.51 -33.45
C GLN A 340 -25.83 9.37 -33.09
N ALA A 341 -26.73 9.61 -34.04
CA ALA A 341 -27.97 10.33 -33.78
C ALA A 341 -28.84 9.59 -32.76
N PHE A 342 -29.00 8.28 -32.91
CA PHE A 342 -29.76 7.41 -32.00
C PHE A 342 -29.11 7.37 -30.62
N ASN A 343 -27.79 7.15 -30.51
CA ASN A 343 -27.11 7.11 -29.21
C ASN A 343 -27.17 8.44 -28.48
N ARG A 344 -27.07 9.57 -29.19
CA ARG A 344 -27.25 10.90 -28.61
C ARG A 344 -28.69 11.10 -28.12
N TRP A 345 -29.66 10.72 -28.95
CA TRP A 345 -31.07 10.74 -28.60
C TRP A 345 -31.34 9.88 -27.35
N ALA A 346 -30.88 8.62 -27.34
CA ALA A 346 -31.06 7.68 -26.23
C ALA A 346 -30.43 8.20 -24.94
N ASN A 347 -29.24 8.81 -24.99
CA ASN A 347 -28.63 9.44 -23.82
C ASN A 347 -29.50 10.58 -23.26
N ILE A 348 -29.97 11.49 -24.12
CA ILE A 348 -30.86 12.60 -23.72
C ILE A 348 -32.16 12.06 -23.13
N ALA A 349 -32.75 11.07 -23.78
CA ALA A 349 -34.00 10.44 -23.39
C ALA A 349 -33.85 9.71 -22.03
N ASN A 350 -32.79 8.93 -21.85
CA ASN A 350 -32.48 8.27 -20.57
C ASN A 350 -32.20 9.30 -19.46
N ASP A 351 -31.47 10.38 -19.73
CA ASP A 351 -31.21 11.43 -18.74
C ASP A 351 -32.51 12.14 -18.32
N GLN A 352 -33.43 12.36 -19.25
CA GLN A 352 -34.76 12.92 -18.96
C GLN A 352 -35.60 11.97 -18.11
N ILE A 353 -35.62 10.67 -18.41
CA ILE A 353 -36.28 9.66 -17.58
C ILE A 353 -35.64 9.60 -16.19
N ILE A 354 -34.31 9.46 -16.10
CA ILE A 354 -33.60 9.40 -14.82
C ILE A 354 -33.91 10.64 -13.98
N LYS A 355 -33.93 11.83 -14.60
CA LYS A 355 -34.27 13.08 -13.92
C LYS A 355 -35.71 13.08 -13.42
N ALA A 356 -36.68 12.68 -14.25
CA ALA A 356 -38.10 12.62 -13.87
C ALA A 356 -38.34 11.59 -12.76
N MET A 357 -37.83 10.37 -12.93
CA MET A 357 -37.95 9.27 -11.96
C MET A 357 -37.27 9.62 -10.63
N ARG A 358 -36.11 10.28 -10.66
CA ARG A 358 -35.45 10.77 -9.44
C ARG A 358 -36.22 11.89 -8.77
N ALA A 359 -36.75 12.85 -9.53
CA ALA A 359 -37.55 13.94 -8.98
C ALA A 359 -38.82 13.41 -8.28
N ALA A 360 -39.36 12.28 -8.74
CA ALA A 360 -40.48 11.58 -8.13
C ALA A 360 -40.09 10.60 -7.00
N GLY A 361 -38.81 10.48 -6.65
CA GLY A 361 -38.36 9.58 -5.59
C GLY A 361 -38.43 8.10 -5.94
N CYS A 362 -38.47 7.73 -7.23
CA CYS A 362 -38.57 6.34 -7.65
C CYS A 362 -37.29 5.55 -7.33
N PRO A 363 -37.38 4.43 -6.57
CA PRO A 363 -36.21 3.62 -6.22
C PRO A 363 -35.53 3.04 -7.48
N GLY A 364 -34.20 2.91 -7.43
CA GLY A 364 -33.40 2.38 -8.55
C GLY A 364 -32.90 3.40 -9.58
N TRP A 365 -33.37 4.66 -9.53
CA TRP A 365 -32.99 5.72 -10.49
C TRP A 365 -31.99 6.76 -9.91
N GLY A 366 -31.37 6.44 -8.76
CA GLY A 366 -30.38 7.26 -8.05
C GLY A 366 -28.96 6.68 -8.10
N PRO A 367 -27.89 7.49 -7.92
CA PRO A 367 -26.52 6.98 -7.90
C PRO A 367 -26.36 5.92 -6.80
N PRO A 368 -25.71 4.76 -7.08
CA PRO A 368 -24.91 4.44 -8.27
C PRO A 368 -25.67 3.82 -9.44
N GLN A 369 -26.96 3.50 -9.29
CA GLN A 369 -27.76 2.81 -10.31
C GLN A 369 -28.26 3.81 -11.37
N ARG A 370 -27.98 3.52 -12.64
CA ARG A 370 -28.46 4.30 -13.81
C ARG A 370 -29.11 3.35 -14.81
N PRO A 371 -30.37 2.95 -14.60
CA PRO A 371 -31.12 2.15 -15.56
C PRO A 371 -31.21 2.90 -16.90
N LEU A 372 -31.08 2.20 -18.01
CA LEU A 372 -31.24 2.74 -19.35
C LEU A 372 -32.55 2.17 -19.92
N ALA A 373 -33.54 3.03 -20.16
CA ALA A 373 -34.79 2.65 -20.83
C ALA A 373 -34.53 2.36 -22.32
N TRP A 374 -33.63 3.12 -22.93
CA TRP A 374 -33.13 2.86 -24.28
C TRP A 374 -31.64 2.56 -24.23
N PRO A 375 -31.21 1.29 -24.35
CA PRO A 375 -29.80 0.99 -24.44
C PRO A 375 -29.23 1.68 -25.70
N PRO A 376 -28.02 2.25 -25.63
CA PRO A 376 -27.35 2.72 -26.83
C PRO A 376 -27.21 1.55 -27.82
N TYR A 377 -27.31 1.86 -29.11
CA TYR A 377 -27.19 0.89 -30.18
C TYR A 377 -25.94 0.04 -29.97
N ALA A 378 -26.14 -1.27 -29.77
CA ALA A 378 -25.06 -2.19 -29.49
C ALA A 378 -24.15 -2.22 -30.72
N SER A 379 -22.92 -1.75 -30.57
CA SER A 379 -21.99 -1.58 -31.69
C SER A 379 -21.44 -2.92 -32.23
N THR A 380 -21.94 -4.06 -31.76
CA THR A 380 -21.40 -5.38 -32.06
C THR A 380 -22.23 -6.05 -33.15
N PRO A 381 -21.74 -6.16 -34.40
CA PRO A 381 -22.41 -6.90 -35.45
C PRO A 381 -22.53 -8.38 -35.10
N THR A 382 -23.61 -9.01 -35.57
CA THR A 382 -23.81 -10.46 -35.46
C THR A 382 -22.63 -11.20 -36.09
N PRO A 383 -21.95 -12.10 -35.35
CA PRO A 383 -20.78 -12.80 -35.86
C PRO A 383 -21.10 -13.57 -37.13
N THR A 384 -20.40 -13.23 -38.23
CA THR A 384 -20.54 -13.92 -39.52
C THR A 384 -19.16 -14.42 -39.96
N PRO A 385 -18.96 -15.73 -40.19
CA PRO A 385 -17.64 -16.27 -40.56
C PRO A 385 -17.03 -15.61 -41.81
N ALA A 386 -17.85 -15.34 -42.83
CA ALA A 386 -17.44 -14.69 -44.07
C ALA A 386 -16.93 -13.25 -43.88
N ALA A 387 -17.39 -12.57 -42.82
CA ALA A 387 -17.02 -11.20 -42.51
C ALA A 387 -15.95 -11.11 -41.40
N LYS A 388 -15.27 -12.22 -41.10
CA LYS A 388 -14.23 -12.26 -40.08
C LYS A 388 -12.93 -11.68 -40.62
N VAL A 389 -12.37 -10.72 -39.89
CA VAL A 389 -11.01 -10.23 -40.04
C VAL A 389 -10.13 -10.93 -39.01
N ASP A 390 -9.06 -11.58 -39.48
CA ASP A 390 -7.97 -12.01 -38.63
C ASP A 390 -6.91 -10.89 -38.60
N LEU A 391 -6.62 -10.35 -37.40
CA LEU A 391 -5.62 -9.29 -37.19
C LEU A 391 -4.42 -9.77 -36.39
N GLY A 392 -3.29 -9.13 -36.67
CA GLY A 392 -1.99 -9.76 -36.50
C GLY A 392 -1.14 -9.29 -35.33
N LEU A 393 -1.21 -8.07 -34.80
CA LEU A 393 -0.39 -7.73 -33.62
C LEU A 393 -1.12 -8.08 -32.31
N PRO A 394 -0.52 -8.89 -31.41
CA PRO A 394 -1.03 -9.06 -30.06
C PRO A 394 -1.14 -7.70 -29.35
N LEU A 395 -2.28 -7.47 -28.72
CA LEU A 395 -2.53 -6.32 -27.86
C LEU A 395 -2.62 -6.81 -26.42
N ILE A 396 -1.97 -6.12 -25.50
CA ILE A 396 -1.88 -6.51 -24.10
C ILE A 396 -2.27 -5.30 -23.26
N THR A 397 -3.19 -5.51 -22.33
CA THR A 397 -3.42 -4.62 -21.19
C THR A 397 -3.01 -5.39 -19.95
N ALA A 398 -2.09 -4.84 -19.17
CA ALA A 398 -1.63 -5.43 -17.91
C ALA A 398 -1.52 -4.33 -16.85
N ALA A 399 -1.90 -4.64 -15.62
CA ALA A 399 -1.83 -3.71 -14.51
C ALA A 399 -1.49 -4.42 -13.21
N VAL A 400 -0.95 -3.65 -12.28
CA VAL A 400 -0.72 -4.06 -10.90
C VAL A 400 -1.64 -3.23 -10.01
N THR A 401 -2.40 -3.88 -9.13
CA THR A 401 -3.29 -3.20 -8.19
C THR A 401 -3.22 -3.81 -6.79
N ARG A 402 -3.50 -3.00 -5.76
CA ARG A 402 -3.68 -3.49 -4.38
C ARG A 402 -5.12 -3.96 -4.12
N ASN A 403 -6.09 -3.37 -4.83
CA ASN A 403 -7.52 -3.65 -4.66
C ASN A 403 -8.17 -3.95 -6.03
N LEU A 404 -8.97 -5.00 -6.09
CA LEU A 404 -9.74 -5.39 -7.28
C LEU A 404 -11.09 -4.65 -7.42
N SER A 405 -11.34 -3.59 -6.64
CA SER A 405 -12.64 -2.92 -6.62
C SER A 405 -12.85 -2.04 -7.86
N GLY A 406 -13.60 -2.54 -8.85
CA GLY A 406 -14.13 -1.77 -9.97
C GLY A 406 -13.91 -2.41 -11.35
N THR A 407 -14.85 -2.22 -12.27
CA THR A 407 -14.86 -2.76 -13.65
C THR A 407 -13.85 -2.11 -14.59
N ALA A 408 -13.12 -1.09 -14.15
CA ALA A 408 -12.08 -0.43 -14.92
C ALA A 408 -10.71 -0.73 -14.31
N VAL A 409 -9.97 -1.65 -14.92
CA VAL A 409 -8.54 -1.81 -14.65
C VAL A 409 -7.85 -0.56 -15.15
N PRO A 410 -7.17 0.24 -14.29
CA PRO A 410 -6.45 1.42 -14.76
C PRO A 410 -5.43 1.00 -15.83
N ALA A 411 -5.50 1.61 -17.00
CA ALA A 411 -4.46 1.48 -18.00
C ALA A 411 -3.15 2.02 -17.39
N TRP A 412 -2.07 1.27 -17.63
CA TRP A 412 -0.67 1.54 -17.28
C TRP A 412 -0.41 2.98 -16.80
N SER A 413 -0.08 3.15 -15.51
CA SER A 413 0.75 4.29 -15.12
C SER A 413 2.19 3.87 -15.41
N ASP A 414 2.97 4.71 -16.08
CA ASP A 414 4.36 4.48 -16.53
C ASP A 414 5.37 4.28 -15.38
N THR A 415 4.90 3.83 -14.23
CA THR A 415 5.55 4.04 -12.97
C THR A 415 5.52 2.80 -12.09
N ALA A 416 6.68 2.47 -11.51
CA ALA A 416 6.80 1.35 -10.60
C ALA A 416 5.86 1.52 -9.41
N LEU A 417 5.13 0.46 -9.06
CA LEU A 417 4.31 0.40 -7.86
C LEU A 417 5.20 0.09 -6.66
N HIS A 418 5.13 0.92 -5.62
CA HIS A 418 5.78 0.65 -4.34
C HIS A 418 4.86 -0.20 -3.47
N LEU A 419 5.37 -1.31 -2.94
CA LEU A 419 4.68 -2.23 -2.04
C LEU A 419 5.45 -2.33 -0.73
N GLN A 420 4.76 -2.53 0.39
CA GLN A 420 5.42 -2.92 1.63
C GLN A 420 5.76 -4.42 1.58
N ALA A 421 6.84 -4.82 2.24
CA ALA A 421 7.18 -6.23 2.42
C ALA A 421 6.00 -6.98 3.07
N GLY A 422 5.65 -8.15 2.53
CA GLY A 422 4.47 -8.91 2.95
C GLY A 422 3.13 -8.33 2.52
N GLN A 423 3.10 -7.26 1.73
CA GLN A 423 1.85 -6.70 1.23
C GLN A 423 1.28 -7.54 0.07
N GLU A 424 -0.01 -7.83 0.12
CA GLU A 424 -0.72 -8.46 -0.99
C GLU A 424 -0.90 -7.49 -2.16
N PHE A 425 -0.80 -8.02 -3.37
CA PHE A 425 -1.07 -7.30 -4.61
C PHE A 425 -1.60 -8.24 -5.68
N TRP A 426 -2.15 -7.66 -6.73
CA TRP A 426 -2.71 -8.37 -7.87
C TRP A 426 -2.03 -7.95 -9.15
N ILE A 427 -1.74 -8.92 -10.00
CA ILE A 427 -1.43 -8.68 -11.41
C ILE A 427 -2.64 -9.13 -12.21
N VAL A 428 -3.18 -8.21 -12.99
CA VAL A 428 -4.31 -8.46 -13.90
C VAL A 428 -3.86 -8.21 -15.32
N TRP A 429 -4.25 -9.08 -16.24
CA TRP A 429 -3.95 -8.90 -17.65
C TRP A 429 -5.05 -9.42 -18.55
N LYS A 430 -5.06 -8.86 -19.76
CA LYS A 430 -5.91 -9.29 -20.86
C LYS A 430 -5.22 -9.05 -22.19
N SER A 431 -5.41 -9.95 -23.13
CA SER A 431 -4.80 -9.88 -24.45
C SER A 431 -5.78 -10.17 -25.58
N ALA A 432 -5.65 -9.40 -26.65
CA ALA A 432 -6.38 -9.57 -27.90
C ALA A 432 -5.41 -9.87 -29.05
N ASN A 433 -5.93 -10.39 -30.17
CA ASN A 433 -5.14 -10.87 -31.32
C ASN A 433 -4.04 -11.87 -30.92
N SER A 434 -4.26 -12.66 -29.88
CA SER A 434 -3.29 -13.61 -29.38
C SER A 434 -3.90 -15.00 -29.39
N VAL A 435 -3.08 -16.03 -29.63
CA VAL A 435 -3.46 -17.43 -29.38
C VAL A 435 -2.84 -17.92 -28.07
N THR A 436 -1.77 -17.23 -27.64
CA THR A 436 -1.08 -17.46 -26.37
C THR A 436 -1.06 -16.19 -25.55
N GLY A 437 -1.15 -16.33 -24.23
CA GLY A 437 -0.93 -15.26 -23.26
C GLY A 437 -0.35 -15.87 -22.00
N ALA A 438 0.61 -15.21 -21.37
CA ALA A 438 1.16 -15.66 -20.09
C ALA A 438 1.75 -14.50 -19.29
N LEU A 439 1.54 -14.53 -17.98
CA LEU A 439 2.33 -13.77 -17.02
C LEU A 439 3.60 -14.55 -16.69
N LYS A 440 4.78 -13.94 -16.83
CA LYS A 440 6.08 -14.55 -16.53
C LYS A 440 6.87 -13.73 -15.53
N ALA A 441 7.64 -14.40 -14.68
CA ALA A 441 8.71 -13.75 -13.93
C ALA A 441 9.95 -13.56 -14.81
N VAL A 442 10.66 -12.44 -14.61
CA VAL A 442 11.89 -12.11 -15.35
C VAL A 442 13.13 -12.48 -14.53
N ASP A 443 13.05 -12.42 -13.20
CA ASP A 443 14.14 -12.69 -12.28
C ASP A 443 13.80 -13.77 -11.24
N ALA A 444 14.81 -14.26 -10.54
CA ALA A 444 14.65 -15.35 -9.56
C ALA A 444 13.74 -14.98 -8.38
N VAL A 445 13.73 -13.71 -7.95
CA VAL A 445 12.89 -13.25 -6.84
C VAL A 445 11.42 -13.28 -7.25
N SER A 446 11.11 -12.81 -8.45
CA SER A 446 9.77 -12.81 -9.03
C SER A 446 9.28 -14.23 -9.29
N THR A 447 10.18 -15.14 -9.70
CA THR A 447 9.87 -16.57 -9.84
C THR A 447 9.49 -17.19 -8.49
N GLN A 448 10.25 -16.89 -7.43
CA GLN A 448 9.93 -17.35 -6.09
C GLN A 448 8.58 -16.83 -5.60
N VAL A 449 8.25 -15.56 -5.89
CA VAL A 449 6.94 -14.97 -5.54
C VAL A 449 5.79 -15.69 -6.25
N LEU A 450 5.94 -16.03 -7.55
CA LEU A 450 4.94 -16.82 -8.27
C LEU A 450 4.79 -18.24 -7.70
N GLN A 451 5.90 -18.92 -7.45
CA GLN A 451 5.89 -20.28 -6.90
C GLN A 451 5.30 -20.32 -5.49
N ALA A 452 5.59 -19.33 -4.65
CA ALA A 452 5.02 -19.22 -3.30
C ALA A 452 3.50 -19.02 -3.33
N ALA A 453 2.96 -18.43 -4.40
CA ALA A 453 1.52 -18.33 -4.64
C ALA A 453 0.91 -19.60 -5.27
N GLY A 454 1.68 -20.68 -5.45
CA GLY A 454 1.24 -21.94 -6.03
C GLY A 454 1.23 -21.96 -7.57
N HIS A 455 1.88 -21.00 -8.22
CA HIS A 455 1.94 -20.94 -9.68
C HIS A 455 3.22 -21.60 -10.26
N PRO A 456 3.19 -22.07 -11.51
CA PRO A 456 4.37 -22.62 -12.18
C PRO A 456 5.50 -21.59 -12.32
N ALA A 457 6.75 -22.06 -12.29
CA ALA A 457 7.93 -21.21 -12.48
C ALA A 457 7.98 -20.60 -13.89
N GLU A 458 7.44 -21.31 -14.89
CA GLU A 458 7.36 -20.83 -16.26
C GLU A 458 6.34 -19.69 -16.44
N GLY A 459 5.49 -19.44 -15.43
CA GLY A 459 4.47 -18.41 -15.43
C GLY A 459 3.04 -18.94 -15.42
N VAL A 460 2.08 -18.01 -15.44
CA VAL A 460 0.64 -18.31 -15.47
C VAL A 460 0.12 -18.11 -16.88
N ALA A 461 -0.27 -19.20 -17.54
CA ALA A 461 -0.84 -19.18 -18.88
C ALA A 461 -2.29 -18.68 -18.87
N GLY A 462 -2.66 -17.89 -19.87
CA GLY A 462 -3.99 -17.33 -20.03
C GLY A 462 -3.96 -16.09 -20.92
N ARG A 463 -4.89 -16.00 -21.87
CA ARG A 463 -5.08 -14.77 -22.65
C ARG A 463 -5.63 -13.63 -21.79
N GLU A 464 -6.30 -13.97 -20.72
CA GLU A 464 -6.71 -13.10 -19.64
C GLU A 464 -6.49 -13.82 -18.31
N GLY A 465 -6.29 -13.06 -17.25
CA GLY A 465 -6.04 -13.63 -15.95
C GLY A 465 -5.85 -12.58 -14.87
N GLN A 466 -6.00 -13.06 -13.64
CA GLN A 466 -5.67 -12.30 -12.45
C GLN A 466 -4.94 -13.23 -11.48
N VAL A 467 -3.85 -12.75 -10.91
CA VAL A 467 -3.02 -13.51 -10.00
C VAL A 467 -2.80 -12.70 -8.74
N ARG A 468 -3.15 -13.29 -7.59
CA ARG A 468 -2.88 -12.72 -6.27
C ARG A 468 -1.47 -13.14 -5.84
N LEU A 469 -0.64 -12.16 -5.49
CA LEU A 469 0.73 -12.37 -5.06
C LEU A 469 0.97 -11.68 -3.72
N LEU A 470 1.97 -12.17 -3.01
CA LEU A 470 2.47 -11.56 -1.79
C LEU A 470 3.84 -10.97 -2.07
N ALA A 471 4.04 -9.70 -1.72
CA ALA A 471 5.36 -9.10 -1.78
C ALA A 471 6.30 -9.86 -0.81
N PRO A 472 7.56 -10.12 -1.20
CA PRO A 472 8.51 -10.81 -0.34
C PRO A 472 8.72 -10.06 0.98
N SER A 473 9.17 -10.78 1.99
CA SER A 473 9.44 -10.24 3.33
C SER A 473 10.68 -9.33 3.38
N GLN A 474 11.51 -9.35 2.34
CA GLN A 474 12.70 -8.51 2.22
C GLN A 474 12.52 -7.45 1.12
N PRO A 475 13.17 -6.28 1.25
CA PRO A 475 13.17 -5.29 0.18
C PRO A 475 13.74 -5.87 -1.12
N SER A 476 12.98 -5.80 -2.21
CA SER A 476 13.39 -6.31 -3.51
C SER A 476 12.75 -5.54 -4.67
N ILE A 477 13.30 -5.72 -5.87
CA ILE A 477 12.64 -5.33 -7.11
C ILE A 477 11.98 -6.59 -7.66
N LEU A 478 10.70 -6.51 -8.00
CA LEU A 478 10.00 -7.57 -8.71
C LEU A 478 9.84 -7.16 -10.17
N GLN A 479 10.18 -8.07 -11.06
CA GLN A 479 10.05 -7.92 -12.50
C GLN A 479 9.21 -9.06 -13.06
N PHE A 480 8.03 -8.69 -13.55
CA PHE A 480 7.18 -9.59 -14.32
C PHE A 480 7.09 -9.09 -15.77
N THR A 481 6.66 -9.96 -16.66
CA THR A 481 6.34 -9.61 -18.04
C THR A 481 5.08 -10.36 -18.44
N VAL A 482 4.10 -9.65 -19.00
CA VAL A 482 2.99 -10.30 -19.69
C VAL A 482 3.35 -10.45 -21.15
N GLU A 483 3.47 -11.69 -21.61
CA GLU A 483 3.72 -12.03 -23.02
C GLU A 483 2.43 -12.50 -23.68
N ALA A 484 2.15 -12.03 -24.88
CA ALA A 484 1.09 -12.56 -25.72
C ALA A 484 1.58 -12.72 -27.15
N GLY A 485 1.17 -13.79 -27.82
CA GLY A 485 1.65 -14.11 -29.16
C GLY A 485 0.62 -14.78 -30.05
N ASN A 486 0.82 -14.65 -31.36
CA ASN A 486 0.11 -15.41 -32.39
C ASN A 486 1.07 -15.89 -33.49
N THR A 487 0.57 -16.73 -34.39
CA THR A 487 1.36 -17.33 -35.48
C THR A 487 1.66 -16.36 -36.62
N VAL A 488 0.98 -15.20 -36.69
CA VAL A 488 1.03 -14.29 -37.84
C VAL A 488 2.05 -13.17 -37.63
N CYS A 489 2.09 -12.52 -36.47
CA CYS A 489 3.01 -11.40 -36.18
C CYS A 489 3.87 -11.59 -34.93
N GLY A 490 3.97 -12.82 -34.43
CA GLY A 490 4.88 -13.16 -33.35
C GLY A 490 4.40 -12.75 -31.97
N LYS A 491 5.34 -12.34 -31.10
CA LYS A 491 5.11 -12.08 -29.67
C LYS A 491 5.25 -10.61 -29.33
N ARG A 492 4.46 -10.17 -28.36
CA ARG A 492 4.57 -8.88 -27.68
C ARG A 492 4.70 -9.12 -26.19
N SER A 493 5.46 -8.25 -25.52
CA SER A 493 5.65 -8.28 -24.08
C SER A 493 5.33 -6.91 -23.45
N VAL A 494 4.77 -6.93 -22.25
CA VAL A 494 4.59 -5.74 -21.39
C VAL A 494 5.31 -6.00 -20.07
N PRO A 495 6.43 -5.31 -19.79
CA PRO A 495 7.13 -5.46 -18.52
C PRO A 495 6.34 -4.77 -17.40
N LEU A 496 6.35 -5.39 -16.23
CA LEU A 496 5.79 -4.91 -14.99
C LEU A 496 6.91 -4.85 -13.95
N ARG A 497 7.19 -3.66 -13.43
CA ARG A 497 8.22 -3.44 -12.42
C ARG A 497 7.57 -2.96 -11.13
N LEU A 498 7.85 -3.64 -10.04
CA LEU A 498 7.40 -3.28 -8.70
C LEU A 498 8.61 -3.11 -7.78
N VAL A 499 8.50 -2.18 -6.85
CA VAL A 499 9.51 -1.93 -5.81
C VAL A 499 8.92 -2.34 -4.48
N VAL A 500 9.54 -3.29 -3.80
CA VAL A 500 9.11 -3.77 -2.48
C VAL A 500 10.01 -3.13 -1.45
N THR A 501 9.43 -2.28 -0.60
CA THR A 501 10.12 -1.62 0.51
C THR A 501 9.90 -2.37 1.81
N GLY A 502 10.96 -2.57 2.59
CA GLY A 502 10.88 -3.12 3.95
C GLY A 502 10.51 -2.06 4.98
N ALA A 503 10.13 -2.51 6.16
CA ALA A 503 9.89 -1.62 7.30
C ALA A 503 11.17 -0.88 7.70
N ALA A 504 10.99 0.31 8.29
CA ALA A 504 12.08 0.97 9.00
C ALA A 504 12.54 0.09 10.16
N LEU A 505 13.84 0.10 10.43
CA LEU A 505 14.46 -0.66 11.52
C LEU A 505 14.22 -0.01 12.89
N GLN A 506 13.98 1.31 12.91
CA GLN A 506 13.70 2.09 14.11
C GLN A 506 12.67 3.20 13.83
N GLN A 507 12.07 3.76 14.88
CA GLN A 507 10.97 4.73 14.77
C GLN A 507 11.41 6.16 14.39
N GLY A 508 12.69 6.50 14.57
CA GLY A 508 13.20 7.85 14.30
C GLY A 508 14.72 7.86 14.10
N PRO A 509 15.30 8.94 13.55
CA PRO A 509 16.74 9.04 13.36
C PRO A 509 17.48 9.07 14.70
N THR A 510 18.74 8.66 14.69
CA THR A 510 19.60 8.70 15.88
C THR A 510 20.37 10.02 15.90
N ILE A 511 20.26 10.77 17.01
CA ILE A 511 20.98 12.02 17.23
C ILE A 511 22.21 11.74 18.09
N THR A 512 23.40 11.95 17.54
CA THR A 512 24.68 11.88 18.26
C THR A 512 25.29 13.27 18.39
N VAL A 513 25.64 13.69 19.61
CA VAL A 513 26.28 14.98 19.90
C VAL A 513 27.79 14.79 20.04
N LEU A 514 28.56 15.55 19.28
CA LEU A 514 30.00 15.37 19.10
C LEU A 514 30.76 16.66 19.43
N GLN A 515 31.63 16.59 20.44
CA GLN A 515 32.65 17.59 20.74
C GLN A 515 33.96 16.84 20.92
N SER A 516 34.67 16.54 19.84
CA SER A 516 35.79 15.58 19.82
C SER A 516 35.43 14.11 19.95
N LEU A 517 34.58 13.78 20.92
CA LEU A 517 34.16 12.42 21.20
C LEU A 517 32.63 12.40 21.31
N PRO A 518 31.97 11.25 21.06
CA PRO A 518 30.54 11.10 21.33
C PRO A 518 30.22 11.32 22.81
N GLY A 519 29.35 12.28 23.11
CA GLY A 519 29.01 12.68 24.48
C GLY A 519 27.52 12.97 24.69
N GLY A 520 27.11 13.15 25.95
CA GLY A 520 25.74 13.58 26.36
C GLY A 520 25.11 12.77 27.50
N ASP A 521 24.49 13.48 28.46
CA ASP A 521 23.85 13.03 29.71
C ASP A 521 24.74 12.35 30.75
N VAL A 522 25.50 13.17 31.50
CA VAL A 522 25.95 12.85 32.86
C VAL A 522 25.86 14.11 33.73
N ASP A 523 25.12 14.03 34.83
CA ASP A 523 25.40 14.85 36.00
C ASP A 523 26.61 14.25 36.71
N LEU A 524 27.73 14.99 36.74
CA LEU A 524 28.86 14.65 37.58
C LEU A 524 28.47 14.92 39.04
N VAL A 525 27.72 14.00 39.64
CA VAL A 525 27.51 14.02 41.08
C VAL A 525 28.87 13.74 41.71
N ASN A 526 29.32 14.67 42.55
CA ASN A 526 30.55 14.54 43.32
C ASN A 526 30.15 14.26 44.77
N PRO A 527 30.06 12.99 45.25
CA PRO A 527 29.52 12.72 46.58
C PRO A 527 30.59 12.35 47.62
N GLY A 528 31.90 12.38 47.32
CA GLY A 528 32.88 11.93 48.33
C GLY A 528 34.36 11.83 47.96
N GLY A 529 34.87 12.57 46.97
CA GLY A 529 36.33 12.79 46.84
C GLY A 529 37.19 11.62 46.35
N ALA A 530 36.64 10.59 45.70
CA ALA A 530 37.45 9.60 44.98
C ALA A 530 37.14 9.64 43.47
N GLU A 531 38.15 9.97 42.66
CA GLU A 531 38.08 9.89 41.20
C GLU A 531 37.87 8.43 40.77
N ALA A 532 36.65 8.10 40.29
CA ALA A 532 36.46 6.89 39.51
C ALA A 532 37.14 7.09 38.14
N LEU A 533 38.39 6.64 38.04
CA LEU A 533 39.13 6.51 36.79
C LEU A 533 38.39 5.49 35.91
N SER A 534 38.08 5.89 34.69
CA SER A 534 37.22 5.20 33.71
C SER A 534 35.70 5.35 33.92
N PRO A 535 34.96 5.86 32.91
CA PRO A 535 33.54 5.56 32.84
C PRO A 535 33.35 4.05 32.69
N ALA A 536 32.54 3.41 33.54
CA ALA A 536 32.00 2.10 33.20
C ALA A 536 31.37 2.19 31.80
N THR A 537 31.47 1.11 31.02
CA THR A 537 30.77 0.96 29.74
C THR A 537 29.34 1.51 29.87
N GLY A 538 29.04 2.58 29.12
CA GLY A 538 27.74 3.26 29.17
C GLY A 538 27.68 4.61 29.91
N ARG A 539 28.76 5.12 30.53
CA ARG A 539 28.81 6.53 31.00
C ARG A 539 29.33 7.44 29.90
N SER A 540 28.58 8.49 29.56
CA SER A 540 28.87 9.39 28.45
C SER A 540 29.90 10.47 28.81
N ILE A 541 30.54 11.00 27.77
CA ILE A 541 31.57 12.05 27.87
C ILE A 541 30.86 13.40 28.09
N PRO A 542 31.29 14.22 29.08
CA PRO A 542 30.62 15.48 29.36
C PRO A 542 30.90 16.52 28.27
N LEU A 543 29.86 17.26 27.89
CA LEU A 543 29.93 18.32 26.89
C LEU A 543 30.34 19.65 27.54
N VAL A 544 31.22 20.38 26.89
CA VAL A 544 31.75 21.68 27.31
C VAL A 544 30.88 22.79 26.71
N ALA A 545 30.42 23.72 27.55
CA ALA A 545 29.72 24.90 27.06
C ALA A 545 30.66 25.82 26.28
N GLU A 546 30.12 26.58 25.33
CA GLU A 546 30.89 27.52 24.51
C GLU A 546 31.99 26.85 23.66
N LYS A 547 31.76 25.58 23.32
CA LYS A 547 32.59 24.81 22.41
C LYS A 547 31.76 24.41 21.20
N ARG A 548 32.36 24.50 20.01
CA ARG A 548 31.70 24.04 18.77
C ARG A 548 31.31 22.57 18.88
N THR A 549 30.07 22.28 18.47
CA THR A 549 29.49 20.95 18.59
C THR A 549 28.95 20.52 17.24
N VAL A 550 29.20 19.27 16.85
CA VAL A 550 28.58 18.65 15.69
C VAL A 550 27.45 17.75 16.17
N VAL A 551 26.26 17.95 15.60
CA VAL A 551 25.12 17.07 15.79
C VAL A 551 25.02 16.18 14.55
N ARG A 552 25.33 14.91 14.72
CA ARG A 552 25.23 13.90 13.68
C ARG A 552 23.86 13.23 13.74
N ILE A 553 23.14 13.26 12.64
CA ILE A 553 21.82 12.67 12.44
C ILE A 553 22.00 11.45 11.53
N ASP A 554 21.91 10.27 12.13
CA ASP A 554 21.86 9.00 11.41
C ASP A 554 20.41 8.61 11.14
N TRP A 555 20.06 8.50 9.86
CA TRP A 555 18.67 8.41 9.40
C TRP A 555 18.35 7.14 8.63
N TRP A 556 19.37 6.38 8.22
CA TRP A 556 19.18 5.18 7.39
C TRP A 556 18.29 4.13 8.06
N PRO A 557 18.47 3.80 9.35
CA PRO A 557 17.63 2.79 9.99
C PRO A 557 16.20 3.30 10.24
N ALA A 558 15.99 4.62 10.21
CA ALA A 558 14.72 5.25 10.56
C ALA A 558 13.72 5.31 9.40
N VAL A 559 14.19 5.16 8.16
CA VAL A 559 13.34 5.20 6.96
C VAL A 559 13.06 3.80 6.45
N ALA A 560 11.99 3.65 5.67
CA ALA A 560 11.68 2.36 5.05
C ALA A 560 12.86 1.88 4.18
N GLN A 561 13.17 0.60 4.28
CA GLN A 561 14.29 0.03 3.55
C GLN A 561 13.92 -0.12 2.07
N VAL A 562 14.68 0.53 1.20
CA VAL A 562 14.46 0.51 -0.25
C VAL A 562 15.42 -0.50 -0.88
N PRO A 563 15.02 -1.25 -1.93
CA PRO A 563 15.91 -2.20 -2.60
C PRO A 563 17.23 -1.56 -3.06
N VAL A 564 18.31 -2.35 -3.02
CA VAL A 564 19.65 -1.91 -3.39
C VAL A 564 19.66 -1.29 -4.79
N GLY A 565 20.31 -0.14 -4.92
CA GLY A 565 20.48 0.55 -6.20
C GLY A 565 19.35 1.51 -6.59
N GLU A 566 18.21 1.49 -5.90
CA GLU A 566 17.18 2.52 -6.08
C GLU A 566 17.68 3.89 -5.59
N GLN A 567 17.33 4.97 -6.28
CA GLN A 567 17.73 6.31 -5.87
C GLN A 567 16.94 6.76 -4.63
N LEU A 568 17.67 7.18 -3.59
CA LEU A 568 17.13 7.73 -2.36
C LEU A 568 17.68 9.15 -2.17
N SER A 569 16.78 10.11 -2.02
CA SER A 569 17.11 11.50 -1.67
C SER A 569 16.64 11.79 -0.26
N ALA A 570 17.43 12.53 0.51
CA ALA A 570 17.05 12.95 1.85
C ALA A 570 17.46 14.40 2.12
N VAL A 571 16.66 15.08 2.93
CA VAL A 571 16.89 16.42 3.45
C VAL A 571 16.71 16.35 4.96
N ALA A 572 17.59 16.99 5.72
CA ALA A 572 17.47 17.07 7.16
C ALA A 572 17.47 18.51 7.65
N THR A 573 16.81 18.73 8.79
CA THR A 573 16.82 19.98 9.54
C THR A 573 17.03 19.66 11.01
N LEU A 574 17.71 20.55 11.72
CA LEU A 574 17.88 20.47 13.17
C LEU A 574 17.33 21.74 13.80
N ARG A 575 16.28 21.61 14.60
CA ARG A 575 15.80 22.69 15.45
C ARG A 575 16.49 22.59 16.81
N VAL A 576 17.06 23.70 17.22
CA VAL A 576 17.78 23.86 18.49
C VAL A 576 16.95 24.77 19.38
N ILE A 577 16.63 24.31 20.59
CA ILE A 577 15.90 25.06 21.60
C ILE A 577 16.79 25.18 22.82
N ASN A 578 17.30 26.39 23.06
CA ASN A 578 18.12 26.70 24.22
C ASN A 578 17.23 27.27 25.33
N HIS A 579 17.05 26.50 26.41
CA HIS A 579 16.12 26.85 27.50
C HIS A 579 16.63 28.02 28.35
N GLY A 580 17.95 28.16 28.49
CA GLY A 580 18.57 29.26 29.23
C GLY A 580 18.70 30.56 28.42
N HIS A 581 18.74 30.46 27.09
CA HIS A 581 18.95 31.57 26.18
C HIS A 581 18.06 31.46 24.93
N PRO A 582 16.75 31.78 25.02
CA PRO A 582 15.81 31.60 23.91
C PRO A 582 16.20 32.31 22.62
N SER A 583 16.90 33.45 22.70
CA SER A 583 17.43 34.19 21.54
C SER A 583 18.49 33.42 20.73
N LEU A 584 19.01 32.32 21.27
CA LEU A 584 19.97 31.42 20.64
C LEU A 584 19.31 30.10 20.18
N SER A 585 17.98 30.11 20.03
CA SER A 585 17.20 29.00 19.45
C SER A 585 16.92 29.25 17.97
N GLY A 586 16.85 28.20 17.17
CA GLY A 586 16.55 28.30 15.75
C GLY A 586 16.75 27.01 14.99
N THR A 587 16.54 27.05 13.68
CA THR A 587 16.73 25.91 12.78
C THR A 587 18.07 26.02 12.06
N LEU A 588 18.86 24.97 12.16
CA LEU A 588 20.15 24.81 11.48
C LEU A 588 20.01 23.75 10.37
N LEU A 589 20.76 23.94 9.30
CA LEU A 589 20.84 23.01 8.17
C LEU A 589 22.15 22.22 8.22
N PRO A 590 22.17 20.98 7.72
CA PRO A 590 23.39 20.18 7.60
C PRO A 590 24.45 20.86 6.73
N GLY A 591 25.73 20.67 7.09
CA GLY A 591 26.87 21.25 6.39
C GLY A 591 28.08 20.33 6.32
N THR A 592 28.94 20.55 5.32
CA THR A 592 30.10 19.70 5.03
C THR A 592 31.33 20.02 5.88
N SER A 593 31.42 21.23 6.43
CA SER A 593 32.59 21.71 7.16
C SER A 593 32.24 22.95 8.00
N THR A 594 33.03 23.25 9.03
CA THR A 594 33.00 24.57 9.70
C THR A 594 33.90 25.60 9.02
N ALA A 595 34.81 25.12 8.17
CA ALA A 595 35.67 25.92 7.32
C ALA A 595 34.98 26.08 5.96
N GLN A 596 34.19 27.14 5.82
CA GLN A 596 33.76 27.77 4.56
C GLN A 596 33.38 26.84 3.38
N ASP A 597 32.49 25.88 3.57
CA ASP A 597 31.80 25.22 2.46
C ASP A 597 30.29 25.46 2.57
N PRO A 598 29.56 25.58 1.43
CA PRO A 598 28.12 25.72 1.45
C PRO A 598 27.46 24.47 2.08
N PRO A 599 26.35 24.64 2.82
CA PRO A 599 25.66 23.52 3.45
C PRO A 599 25.20 22.50 2.41
N MET A 600 25.54 21.23 2.57
CA MET A 600 24.87 20.15 1.82
C MET A 600 23.47 19.99 2.39
N THR A 601 22.50 20.65 1.77
CA THR A 601 21.09 20.62 2.19
C THR A 601 20.39 19.32 1.82
N SER A 602 20.95 18.53 0.90
CA SER A 602 20.37 17.27 0.44
C SER A 602 21.45 16.24 0.14
N ILE A 603 21.16 14.99 0.49
CA ILE A 603 21.95 13.83 0.10
C ILE A 603 21.14 13.04 -0.91
N THR A 604 21.75 12.67 -2.04
CA THR A 604 21.16 11.75 -3.01
C THR A 604 22.14 10.62 -3.26
N LEU A 605 21.70 9.39 -3.02
CA LEU A 605 22.54 8.19 -3.11
C LEU A 605 21.73 6.98 -3.57
N PRO A 606 22.37 5.97 -4.16
CA PRO A 606 21.73 4.66 -4.32
C PRO A 606 21.49 4.04 -2.94
N SER A 607 20.31 3.47 -2.73
CA SER A 607 19.96 2.74 -1.51
C SER A 607 21.00 1.66 -1.24
N GLY A 608 21.42 1.56 0.02
CA GLY A 608 22.40 0.58 0.47
C GLY A 608 21.81 -0.83 0.62
N PRO A 609 22.59 -1.76 1.19
CA PRO A 609 22.11 -3.12 1.44
C PRO A 609 20.90 -3.12 2.40
N PRO A 610 19.92 -4.01 2.22
CA PRO A 610 18.88 -4.20 3.21
C PRO A 610 19.48 -4.88 4.47
N PHE A 611 19.01 -4.44 5.64
CA PHE A 611 19.37 -4.99 6.92
C PHE A 611 18.16 -5.71 7.54
N SER A 612 18.45 -6.83 8.20
CA SER A 612 17.44 -7.63 8.89
C SER A 612 17.08 -7.08 10.27
N SER A 613 17.96 -6.28 10.88
CA SER A 613 17.76 -5.67 12.19
C SER A 613 18.69 -4.47 12.42
N VAL A 614 18.45 -3.72 13.49
CA VAL A 614 19.33 -2.62 13.92
C VAL A 614 20.73 -3.15 14.28
N GLU A 615 20.82 -4.32 14.91
CA GLU A 615 22.10 -4.94 15.28
C GLU A 615 22.91 -5.32 14.04
N HIS A 616 22.26 -5.84 12.99
CA HIS A 616 22.93 -6.13 11.72
C HIS A 616 23.46 -4.84 11.07
N TYR A 617 22.67 -3.76 11.08
CA TYR A 617 23.13 -2.44 10.64
C TYR A 617 24.35 -1.97 11.46
N GLN A 618 24.31 -2.07 12.79
CA GLN A 618 25.41 -1.66 13.66
C GLN A 618 26.69 -2.48 13.43
N GLN A 619 26.57 -3.79 13.21
CA GLN A 619 27.70 -4.66 12.85
C GLN A 619 28.32 -4.24 11.51
N TRP A 620 27.50 -3.89 10.53
CA TRP A 620 27.97 -3.38 9.25
C TRP A 620 28.76 -2.06 9.41
N VAL A 621 28.28 -1.13 10.24
CA VAL A 621 29.02 0.09 10.59
C VAL A 621 30.32 -0.23 11.33
N ALA A 622 30.30 -1.16 12.28
CA ALA A 622 31.48 -1.57 13.06
C ALA A 622 32.59 -2.22 12.21
N GLN A 623 32.24 -2.80 11.05
CA GLN A 623 33.20 -3.31 10.06
C GLN A 623 33.91 -2.19 9.26
N GLY A 624 33.65 -0.92 9.57
CA GLY A 624 34.30 0.22 8.94
C GLY A 624 33.51 0.83 7.79
N ASN A 625 32.28 0.38 7.55
CA ASN A 625 31.40 1.03 6.58
C ASN A 625 30.84 2.34 7.13
N LEU A 626 30.74 3.37 6.29
CA LEU A 626 30.30 4.70 6.69
C LEU A 626 28.93 5.01 6.08
N PRO A 627 27.84 4.93 6.87
CA PRO A 627 26.52 5.34 6.40
C PRO A 627 26.52 6.85 6.12
N ALA A 628 25.76 7.27 5.12
CA ALA A 628 25.61 8.69 4.82
C ALA A 628 24.76 9.35 5.91
N THR A 629 25.37 10.22 6.71
CA THR A 629 24.70 10.96 7.80
C THR A 629 24.61 12.44 7.50
N PHE A 630 23.67 13.13 8.15
CA PHE A 630 23.65 14.59 8.15
C PHE A 630 24.41 15.11 9.37
N ASN A 631 25.38 15.97 9.13
CA ASN A 631 26.14 16.61 10.21
C ASN A 631 25.75 18.08 10.27
N VAL A 632 25.28 18.53 11.42
CA VAL A 632 24.89 19.92 11.66
C VAL A 632 25.86 20.53 12.66
N VAL A 633 26.52 21.62 12.29
CA VAL A 633 27.44 22.32 13.16
C VAL A 633 26.65 23.33 13.99
N MET A 634 26.66 23.17 15.30
CA MET A 634 26.17 24.16 16.25
C MET A 634 27.27 25.19 16.57
N PRO A 635 26.99 26.50 16.45
CA PRO A 635 27.88 27.55 16.92
C PRO A 635 28.18 27.39 18.42
N ALA A 636 29.42 27.70 18.82
CA ALA A 636 29.83 27.64 20.23
C ALA A 636 28.87 28.40 21.16
N ASP A 637 28.40 29.58 20.75
CA ASP A 637 27.48 30.39 21.55
C ASP A 637 26.13 29.71 21.81
N TRP A 638 25.68 28.80 20.96
CA TRP A 638 24.41 28.09 21.11
C TRP A 638 24.53 26.90 22.06
N CYS A 639 25.75 26.41 22.27
CA CYS A 639 26.09 25.30 23.17
C CYS A 639 26.22 25.81 24.62
N LYS A 640 25.15 26.38 25.18
CA LYS A 640 25.11 26.90 26.56
C LYS A 640 24.01 26.20 27.34
N SER A 641 24.31 25.75 28.55
CA SER A 641 23.34 25.10 29.45
C SER A 641 22.69 23.86 28.84
N GLU A 642 21.41 23.63 29.11
CA GLU A 642 20.62 22.53 28.54
C GLU A 642 19.97 22.97 27.23
N VAL A 643 20.12 22.15 26.19
CA VAL A 643 19.63 22.42 24.85
C VAL A 643 18.85 21.22 24.35
N THR A 644 17.62 21.43 23.88
CA THR A 644 16.85 20.42 23.17
C THR A 644 17.15 20.47 21.68
N LEU A 645 17.44 19.31 21.10
CA LEU A 645 17.80 19.09 19.71
C LEU A 645 16.70 18.26 19.04
N GLU A 646 15.97 18.85 18.10
CA GLU A 646 14.90 18.20 17.35
C GLU A 646 15.36 18.02 15.89
N ALA A 647 15.65 16.79 15.49
CA ALA A 647 16.03 16.46 14.12
C ALA A 647 14.78 16.02 13.34
N THR A 648 14.59 16.58 12.14
CA THR A 648 13.59 16.10 11.18
C THR A 648 14.28 15.76 9.87
N VAL A 649 14.03 14.55 9.37
CA VAL A 649 14.53 14.07 8.08
C VAL A 649 13.36 13.76 7.17
N VAL A 650 13.38 14.32 5.96
CA VAL A 650 12.48 13.97 4.88
C VAL A 650 13.28 13.17 3.87
N ALA A 651 13.02 11.87 3.79
CA ALA A 651 13.60 10.98 2.78
C ALA A 651 12.56 10.69 1.71
N SER A 652 13.01 10.50 0.48
CA SER A 652 12.16 10.24 -0.68
C SER A 652 12.84 9.31 -1.66
N ALA A 653 12.09 8.30 -2.09
CA ALA A 653 12.34 7.54 -3.31
C ALA A 653 11.40 8.04 -4.42
N PRO A 654 11.55 7.64 -5.68
CA PRO A 654 10.61 8.00 -6.74
C PRO A 654 9.15 7.73 -6.31
N LYS A 655 8.36 8.79 -6.12
CA LYS A 655 6.92 8.76 -5.76
C LYS A 655 6.58 8.20 -4.38
N GLN A 656 7.55 8.10 -3.48
CA GLN A 656 7.31 7.82 -2.06
C GLN A 656 8.16 8.73 -1.19
N SER A 657 7.59 9.26 -0.11
CA SER A 657 8.31 10.06 0.88
C SER A 657 8.01 9.59 2.29
N TRP A 658 8.99 9.76 3.17
CA TRP A 658 8.94 9.45 4.58
C TRP A 658 9.47 10.64 5.35
N THR A 659 8.74 11.03 6.40
CA THR A 659 9.20 12.06 7.34
C THR A 659 9.40 11.41 8.69
N VAL A 660 10.62 11.50 9.19
CA VAL A 660 11.03 10.89 10.47
C VAL A 660 11.64 11.97 11.35
N ALA A 661 11.37 11.89 12.65
CA ALA A 661 11.83 12.88 13.59
C ALA A 661 12.35 12.23 14.88
N ALA A 662 13.30 12.90 15.51
CA ALA A 662 13.81 12.51 16.82
C ALA A 662 14.11 13.76 17.65
N SER A 663 14.08 13.60 18.97
CA SER A 663 14.45 14.64 19.91
C SER A 663 15.47 14.11 20.91
N ARG A 664 16.42 14.95 21.30
CA ARG A 664 17.42 14.66 22.31
C ARG A 664 17.72 15.91 23.13
N VAL A 665 17.92 15.75 24.43
CA VAL A 665 18.44 16.83 25.29
C VAL A 665 19.96 16.68 25.41
N ALA A 666 20.67 17.79 25.30
CA ALA A 666 22.10 17.87 25.46
C ALA A 666 22.44 18.88 26.56
N LYS A 667 23.17 18.42 27.58
CA LYS A 667 23.63 19.25 28.69
C LYS A 667 25.06 19.70 28.49
N PHE A 668 25.27 21.01 28.34
CA PHE A 668 26.58 21.64 28.22
C PHE A 668 27.00 22.22 29.57
N HIS A 669 28.20 21.83 30.02
CA HIS A 669 28.74 22.25 31.30
C HIS A 669 29.66 23.44 31.12
N HIS A 670 29.42 24.50 31.89
CA HIS A 670 30.34 25.63 31.93
C HIS A 670 31.73 25.20 32.37
N ARG A 671 32.70 25.74 31.63
CA ARG A 671 34.11 25.57 31.90
C ARG A 671 34.80 26.91 31.74
N ARG A 672 35.88 27.07 32.49
CA ARG A 672 36.77 28.21 32.40
C ARG A 672 37.19 28.47 30.96
N ARG A 673 37.05 29.72 30.52
CA ARG A 673 37.52 30.17 29.21
C ARG A 673 39.06 30.23 29.19
N VAL A 674 39.64 29.70 28.13
CA VAL A 674 41.09 29.72 27.90
C VAL A 674 41.37 30.64 26.72
N ARG A 675 42.34 31.54 26.85
CA ARG A 675 42.92 32.29 25.73
C ARG A 675 44.19 31.60 25.26
N ILE A 676 44.43 31.52 23.96
CA ILE A 676 45.68 31.01 23.40
C ILE A 676 46.41 32.16 22.70
N ARG A 677 47.55 32.58 23.24
CA ARG A 677 48.50 33.45 22.55
C ARG A 677 49.51 32.57 21.85
N TYR A 678 49.70 32.75 20.55
CA TYR A 678 50.68 31.94 19.84
C TYR A 678 51.68 32.76 19.03
N ARG A 679 52.90 32.25 18.94
CA ARG A 679 53.98 32.77 18.11
C ARG A 679 54.47 31.70 17.13
N ARG A 680 54.80 32.11 15.91
CA ARG A 680 55.38 31.20 14.90
C ARG A 680 56.88 31.13 15.10
N HIS A 681 57.40 29.92 15.20
CA HIS A 681 58.84 29.69 15.26
C HIS A 681 59.39 29.48 13.85
N THR A 682 60.42 30.26 13.51
CA THR A 682 61.18 30.14 12.27
C THR A 682 62.47 29.39 12.55
N ALA A 683 62.78 28.35 11.78
CA ALA A 683 64.09 27.70 11.81
C ALA A 683 64.80 27.93 10.47
N ASP A 684 66.10 28.20 10.51
CA ASP A 684 66.86 28.71 9.36
C ASP A 684 66.90 27.74 8.16
N ASP A 685 66.72 26.44 8.41
CA ASP A 685 66.82 25.37 7.39
C ASP A 685 65.50 24.61 7.13
N GLN A 686 64.35 25.09 7.65
CA GLN A 686 63.05 24.42 7.44
C GLN A 686 61.90 25.38 7.09
N PRO A 687 60.92 24.92 6.28
CA PRO A 687 59.76 25.74 5.93
C PRO A 687 58.93 26.08 7.17
N THR A 688 58.87 27.37 7.49
CA THR A 688 58.07 27.88 8.61
C THR A 688 56.57 27.78 8.28
N PRO A 689 55.72 27.30 9.20
CA PRO A 689 54.28 27.27 8.97
C PRO A 689 53.72 28.69 8.79
N THR A 690 52.80 28.84 7.85
CA THR A 690 52.03 30.07 7.68
C THR A 690 51.17 30.34 8.91
N THR A 691 50.76 31.60 9.11
CA THR A 691 49.78 31.97 10.16
C THR A 691 48.51 31.14 10.04
N GLN A 692 48.05 30.89 8.82
CA GLN A 692 46.85 30.11 8.55
C GLN A 692 47.02 28.64 8.96
N GLU A 693 48.14 28.01 8.62
CA GLU A 693 48.45 26.63 9.01
C GLU A 693 48.58 26.49 10.54
N ALA A 694 49.28 27.42 11.19
CA ALA A 694 49.43 27.41 12.64
C ALA A 694 48.08 27.59 13.36
N VAL A 695 47.25 28.55 12.94
CA VAL A 695 45.90 28.75 13.52
C VAL A 695 45.01 27.54 13.25
N ALA A 696 45.09 26.94 12.07
CA ALA A 696 44.33 25.72 11.75
C ALA A 696 44.75 24.55 12.65
N ALA A 697 46.04 24.36 12.87
CA ALA A 697 46.57 23.34 13.77
C ALA A 697 46.11 23.57 15.21
N ILE A 698 46.16 24.81 15.71
CA ILE A 698 45.67 25.16 17.06
C ILE A 698 44.17 24.90 17.18
N ARG A 699 43.37 25.28 16.18
CA ARG A 699 41.92 25.02 16.18
C ARG A 699 41.62 23.52 16.20
N ALA A 700 42.31 22.74 15.37
CA ALA A 700 42.17 21.29 15.34
C ALA A 700 42.65 20.64 16.67
N ALA A 701 43.70 21.18 17.29
CA ALA A 701 44.16 20.73 18.61
C ALA A 701 43.12 21.02 19.70
N VAL A 702 42.53 22.22 19.71
CA VAL A 702 41.43 22.58 20.61
C VAL A 702 40.23 21.65 20.40
N ALA A 703 39.97 21.21 19.16
CA ALA A 703 38.92 20.24 18.86
C ALA A 703 39.15 18.89 19.53
N MET A 704 40.40 18.55 19.87
CA MET A 704 40.77 17.34 20.63
C MET A 704 40.63 17.50 22.14
N LEU A 705 40.39 18.72 22.65
CA LEU A 705 40.47 19.05 24.07
C LEU A 705 39.12 19.49 24.67
N PRO A 706 38.83 19.16 25.95
CA PRO A 706 37.61 19.57 26.64
C PRO A 706 37.68 21.00 27.19
N ILE A 707 38.12 21.95 26.37
CA ILE A 707 38.11 23.39 26.68
C ILE A 707 37.10 24.13 25.78
N PRO A 708 36.49 25.23 26.26
CA PRO A 708 35.73 26.14 25.40
C PRO A 708 36.55 26.57 24.18
N ASP A 709 35.89 26.94 23.09
CA ASP A 709 36.59 27.46 21.92
C ASP A 709 37.37 28.74 22.32
N PRO A 710 38.72 28.73 22.26
CA PRO A 710 39.51 29.81 22.82
C PRO A 710 39.60 30.98 21.85
N GLU A 711 39.82 32.16 22.41
CA GLU A 711 40.35 33.29 21.67
C GLU A 711 41.81 32.98 21.27
N ILE A 712 42.11 32.95 19.97
CA ILE A 712 43.47 32.75 19.45
C ILE A 712 44.05 34.10 19.06
N VAL A 713 45.07 34.54 19.77
CA VAL A 713 45.78 35.80 19.55
C VAL A 713 47.13 35.51 18.90
N VAL A 714 47.31 35.99 17.66
CA VAL A 714 48.61 35.94 16.97
C VAL A 714 49.54 36.96 17.62
N LEU A 715 50.71 36.53 18.08
CA LEU A 715 51.78 37.42 18.51
C LEU A 715 52.64 37.77 17.31
N ASP A 716 53.07 39.03 17.21
CA ASP A 716 53.99 39.47 16.18
C ASP A 716 55.33 38.73 16.32
N ASN A 717 55.94 38.42 15.18
CA ASN A 717 57.33 37.96 15.10
C ASN A 717 58.20 39.20 14.91
N ASP A 718 59.21 39.40 15.76
CA ASP A 718 60.24 40.41 15.53
C ASP A 718 61.25 39.86 14.50
N PRO A 719 61.28 40.36 13.25
CA PRO A 719 62.16 39.82 12.21
C PRO A 719 63.65 40.10 12.49
N ALA A 720 63.99 40.93 13.47
CA ALA A 720 65.36 41.30 13.81
C ALA A 720 66.01 40.41 14.88
N ARG A 721 65.27 39.46 15.49
CA ARG A 721 65.79 38.58 16.55
C ARG A 721 66.07 37.16 16.04
N PRO A 722 67.22 36.56 16.39
CA PRO A 722 67.54 35.19 16.01
C PRO A 722 66.62 34.18 16.68
N SER A 723 66.41 33.05 16.00
CA SER A 723 65.43 32.03 16.35
C SER A 723 65.74 31.19 17.60
N SER A 724 66.93 31.34 18.20
CA SER A 724 67.40 30.47 19.27
C SER A 724 66.84 30.79 20.68
N ASP A 725 66.20 31.95 20.89
CA ASP A 725 65.77 32.43 22.22
C ASP A 725 64.25 32.65 22.38
N TYR A 726 63.41 32.12 21.48
CA TYR A 726 61.96 32.41 21.46
C TYR A 726 61.21 32.16 22.77
N ILE A 727 61.59 31.13 23.53
CA ILE A 727 60.97 30.82 24.82
C ILE A 727 61.40 31.83 25.88
N ALA A 728 62.68 32.22 25.89
CA ALA A 728 63.17 33.27 26.77
C ALA A 728 62.52 34.63 26.44
N ASP A 729 62.30 34.92 25.16
CA ASP A 729 61.58 36.11 24.70
C ASP A 729 60.10 36.09 25.10
N MET A 730 59.39 34.97 24.95
CA MET A 730 58.00 34.85 25.40
C MET A 730 57.88 34.93 26.93
N ILE A 731 58.85 34.39 27.67
CA ILE A 731 58.95 34.54 29.13
C ILE A 731 59.17 36.00 29.50
N GLN A 732 60.06 36.71 28.78
CA GLN A 732 60.37 38.11 29.01
C GLN A 732 59.19 39.03 28.67
N GLU A 733 58.52 38.79 27.55
CA GLU A 733 57.38 39.57 27.04
C GLU A 733 56.12 39.40 27.91
N ARG A 734 55.92 38.22 28.51
CA ARG A 734 54.86 38.01 29.51
C ARG A 734 55.11 38.84 30.78
N GLY A 735 56.36 39.21 31.06
CA GLY A 735 56.79 39.97 32.23
C GLY A 735 56.74 39.14 33.51
N GLY A 736 57.84 39.11 34.28
CA GLY A 736 58.07 38.29 35.49
C GLY A 736 57.14 38.54 36.69
N THR A 737 55.83 38.55 36.49
CA THR A 737 54.81 38.73 37.53
C THR A 737 54.44 37.37 38.12
N PRO A 738 54.62 37.14 39.43
CA PRO A 738 54.14 35.94 40.10
C PRO A 738 52.60 35.98 40.26
N THR A 739 51.92 35.07 39.53
CA THR A 739 50.54 34.52 39.69
C THR A 739 49.32 35.47 39.59
N ALA A 740 48.16 35.09 39.00
CA ALA A 740 47.38 33.85 39.17
C ALA A 740 46.82 33.21 37.87
N ASP A 741 46.86 31.87 37.84
CA ASP A 741 46.26 30.92 36.89
C ASP A 741 46.67 31.02 35.41
N TRP A 742 47.79 30.38 35.07
CA TRP A 742 48.11 29.87 33.71
C TRP A 742 46.95 29.08 33.07
N ARG A 743 45.97 28.65 33.87
CA ARG A 743 44.73 27.99 33.44
C ARG A 743 43.79 28.89 32.63
N ASN A 744 43.97 30.21 32.62
CA ASN A 744 43.14 31.15 31.85
C ASN A 744 43.80 31.56 30.51
N GLU A 745 45.11 31.40 30.38
CA GLU A 745 45.86 31.84 29.20
C GLU A 745 47.06 30.92 28.93
N ILE A 746 47.09 30.35 27.73
CA ILE A 746 48.13 29.46 27.23
C ILE A 746 48.99 30.22 26.23
N TRP A 747 50.30 30.18 26.43
CA TRP A 747 51.29 30.73 25.51
C TRP A 747 51.91 29.60 24.68
N LEU A 748 51.66 29.57 23.38
CA LEU A 748 52.04 28.46 22.50
C LEU A 748 53.05 28.89 21.44
N VAL A 749 54.09 28.09 21.24
CA VAL A 749 54.98 28.21 20.07
C VAL A 749 54.63 27.13 19.05
N VAL A 750 54.50 27.51 17.77
CA VAL A 750 54.27 26.56 16.67
C VAL A 750 55.42 26.68 15.66
N GLY A 751 56.22 25.62 15.51
CA GLY A 751 57.41 25.59 14.66
C GLY A 751 57.37 24.53 13.55
N PRO A 752 58.45 24.41 12.76
CA PRO A 752 58.60 23.37 11.74
C PRO A 752 59.09 22.05 12.35
N PRO A 753 58.83 20.90 11.67
CA PRO A 753 59.15 19.55 12.15
C PRO A 753 60.55 19.38 12.76
N GLY A 754 60.62 18.82 13.96
CA GLY A 754 61.89 18.41 14.58
C GLY A 754 62.65 19.53 15.30
N VAL A 755 62.10 20.75 15.36
CA VAL A 755 62.71 21.84 16.12
C VAL A 755 62.20 21.83 17.56
N GLY A 756 62.90 21.05 18.41
CA GLY A 756 62.93 21.09 19.88
C GLY A 756 61.58 21.18 20.62
N SER A 757 61.11 20.08 21.22
CA SER A 757 59.97 20.15 22.15
C SER A 757 60.48 20.75 23.44
N VAL A 758 59.92 21.87 23.88
CA VAL A 758 60.15 22.31 25.24
C VAL A 758 58.93 21.96 26.06
N VAL A 759 59.01 20.76 26.64
CA VAL A 759 58.22 20.35 27.79
C VAL A 759 59.17 20.47 28.99
N ASN A 760 58.82 21.25 30.00
CA ASN A 760 59.24 20.87 31.35
C ASN A 760 58.27 21.32 32.44
N GLN A 761 57.50 20.31 32.88
CA GLN A 761 56.95 20.09 34.21
C GLN A 761 55.99 21.16 34.80
N GLY A 762 54.70 20.94 34.55
CA GLY A 762 53.63 21.01 35.56
C GLY A 762 53.24 22.36 36.17
N SER A 763 53.81 23.48 35.74
CA SER A 763 53.50 24.78 36.38
C SER A 763 53.73 26.02 35.52
N GLN A 764 54.18 25.85 34.28
CA GLN A 764 54.54 26.97 33.40
C GLN A 764 53.38 27.33 32.45
N PRO A 765 53.18 28.61 32.14
CA PRO A 765 52.08 29.11 31.30
C PRO A 765 52.29 28.88 29.79
N TRP A 766 53.37 28.20 29.41
CA TRP A 766 53.80 28.07 28.02
C TRP A 766 54.07 26.62 27.65
N THR A 767 53.85 26.29 26.38
CA THR A 767 54.17 25.00 25.78
C THR A 767 54.62 25.20 24.33
N GLY A 768 55.37 24.26 23.78
CA GLY A 768 55.81 24.29 22.38
C GLY A 768 55.26 23.13 21.58
N SER A 769 55.00 23.36 20.30
CA SER A 769 54.74 22.34 19.30
C SER A 769 55.81 22.42 18.21
N THR A 770 56.57 21.34 18.05
CA THR A 770 57.67 21.24 17.06
C THR A 770 57.17 21.01 15.64
N GLU A 771 55.87 21.19 15.39
CA GLU A 771 55.23 21.01 14.08
C GLU A 771 53.86 21.70 14.14
N ALA A 772 53.38 22.27 13.04
CA ALA A 772 52.01 22.75 12.92
C ALA A 772 51.00 21.59 12.75
N SER A 773 51.00 20.64 13.69
CA SER A 773 50.07 19.50 13.71
C SER A 773 49.12 19.57 14.90
N ALA A 774 47.87 19.15 14.67
CA ALA A 774 46.81 19.17 15.69
C ALA A 774 47.18 18.29 16.90
N ALA A 775 47.71 17.10 16.64
CA ALA A 775 48.07 16.14 17.67
C ALA A 775 49.18 16.67 18.59
N LEU A 776 50.24 17.25 18.02
CA LEU A 776 51.36 17.73 18.82
C LEU A 776 51.01 18.97 19.62
N ALA A 777 50.23 19.89 19.04
CA ALA A 777 49.72 21.05 19.78
C ALA A 777 48.76 20.60 20.92
N ALA A 778 47.89 19.62 20.67
CA ALA A 778 47.00 19.06 21.70
C ALA A 778 47.77 18.34 22.81
N HIS A 779 48.84 17.64 22.47
CA HIS A 779 49.75 16.99 23.43
C HIS A 779 50.41 18.02 24.35
N GLY A 780 51.02 19.07 23.79
CA GLY A 780 51.65 20.13 24.56
C GLY A 780 50.67 20.84 25.50
N ILE A 781 49.47 21.17 25.01
CA ILE A 781 48.40 21.72 25.86
C ILE A 781 47.95 20.71 26.91
N GLY A 782 47.90 19.42 26.58
CA GLY A 782 47.59 18.33 27.50
C GLY A 782 48.50 18.34 28.72
N HIS A 783 49.81 18.48 28.53
CA HIS A 783 50.77 18.60 29.65
C HIS A 783 50.47 19.75 30.60
N MET A 784 49.92 20.87 30.09
CA MET A 784 49.52 21.98 30.95
C MET A 784 48.39 21.57 31.90
N PHE A 785 47.55 20.60 31.54
CA PHE A 785 46.50 20.07 32.41
C PHE A 785 46.92 18.79 33.15
N ASP A 786 48.18 18.72 33.59
CA ASP A 786 48.77 17.61 34.34
C ASP A 786 48.71 16.25 33.62
N GLN A 787 48.62 16.24 32.29
CA GLN A 787 48.66 14.98 31.53
C GLN A 787 50.11 14.52 31.35
N ARG A 788 50.38 13.25 31.63
CA ARG A 788 51.70 12.61 31.42
C ARG A 788 51.73 11.75 30.17
N ASP A 789 52.94 11.50 29.68
CA ASP A 789 53.21 10.63 28.53
C ASP A 789 52.90 9.16 28.81
N LEU A 790 52.50 8.43 27.78
CA LEU A 790 52.32 6.99 27.80
C LEU A 790 53.46 6.32 27.01
N GLY A 791 54.16 5.38 27.63
CA GLY A 791 55.24 4.61 27.00
C GLY A 791 54.74 3.51 26.07
N LEU A 792 53.92 3.83 25.07
CA LEU A 792 53.26 2.85 24.18
C LEU A 792 53.92 2.68 22.81
N CYS A 793 54.86 3.56 22.44
CA CYS A 793 55.47 3.61 21.10
C CYS A 793 57.00 3.38 21.13
N GLY A 794 57.50 2.55 22.04
CA GLY A 794 58.91 2.15 22.12
C GLY A 794 59.83 3.05 22.95
N ALA A 795 59.32 4.11 23.57
CA ALA A 795 60.02 4.79 24.66
C ALA A 795 60.02 3.90 25.91
N ALA A 796 61.14 3.84 26.64
CA ALA A 796 61.29 3.00 27.83
C ALA A 796 60.05 3.09 28.73
N HIS A 797 59.42 1.94 29.01
CA HIS A 797 58.32 1.86 29.96
C HIS A 797 58.72 2.62 31.22
N ASN A 798 57.94 3.63 31.59
CA ASN A 798 57.96 4.10 32.96
C ASN A 798 57.14 3.07 33.77
N PRO A 799 57.78 2.22 34.60
CA PRO A 799 57.09 1.11 35.26
C PRO A 799 56.08 1.57 36.31
N GLU A 800 55.96 2.87 36.58
CA GLU A 800 55.00 3.45 37.54
C GLU A 800 53.61 3.74 36.96
N GLU A 801 53.36 3.63 35.64
CA GLU A 801 52.00 3.78 35.08
C GLU A 801 51.49 2.64 34.16
N PRO A 802 51.38 1.36 34.61
CA PRO A 802 50.76 0.30 33.79
C PRO A 802 49.51 -0.36 34.40
N SER A 803 48.52 0.41 34.90
CA SER A 803 47.27 -0.24 35.42
C SER A 803 45.94 0.52 35.31
N SER A 804 45.90 1.78 34.83
CA SER A 804 44.65 2.59 34.87
C SER A 804 44.05 2.99 33.51
N PHE A 805 44.69 2.64 32.39
CA PHE A 805 44.14 2.92 31.06
C PHE A 805 43.56 1.65 30.42
N PRO A 806 42.25 1.63 30.09
CA PRO A 806 41.68 0.58 29.26
C PRO A 806 42.42 0.52 27.90
N ASP A 807 42.67 -0.69 27.40
CA ASP A 807 43.11 -0.98 26.02
C ASP A 807 44.47 -0.42 25.57
N GLU A 808 45.43 -0.23 26.49
CA GLU A 808 46.80 0.21 26.16
C GLU A 808 46.80 1.54 25.36
N GLY A 809 45.92 2.48 25.70
CA GLY A 809 45.83 3.78 25.01
C GLY A 809 45.19 3.73 23.62
N LYS A 810 44.62 2.60 23.20
CA LYS A 810 43.81 2.50 21.98
C LYS A 810 42.44 3.15 22.19
N LEU A 811 41.99 3.91 21.20
CA LEU A 811 40.68 4.54 21.23
C LEU A 811 39.60 3.50 20.86
N VAL A 812 38.75 3.15 21.82
CA VAL A 812 37.59 2.26 21.59
C VAL A 812 36.42 2.99 20.92
N VAL A 813 36.42 4.32 21.00
CA VAL A 813 35.40 5.19 20.37
C VAL A 813 35.97 5.83 19.11
N THR A 814 35.14 6.43 18.26
CA THR A 814 35.62 7.21 17.11
C THR A 814 35.75 8.68 17.49
N GLY A 815 36.92 9.29 17.26
CA GLY A 815 37.13 10.72 17.41
C GLY A 815 36.44 11.52 16.32
N TRP A 816 36.18 12.80 16.56
CA TRP A 816 35.55 13.70 15.61
C TRP A 816 36.25 15.05 15.58
N ASP A 817 36.90 15.36 14.45
CA ASP A 817 37.39 16.70 14.20
C ASP A 817 36.21 17.60 13.82
N THR A 818 35.78 18.41 14.80
CA THR A 818 34.65 19.33 14.61
C THR A 818 34.96 20.42 13.61
N TYR A 819 36.24 20.73 13.33
CA TYR A 819 36.59 21.77 12.36
C TYR A 819 36.52 21.25 10.92
N SER A 820 37.14 20.09 10.68
CA SER A 820 37.14 19.45 9.36
C SER A 820 35.92 18.58 9.08
N ASN A 821 35.04 18.39 10.07
CA ASN A 821 33.83 17.56 10.00
C ASN A 821 34.14 16.10 9.60
N LYS A 822 35.21 15.55 10.19
CA LYS A 822 35.72 14.21 9.86
C LYS A 822 35.79 13.31 11.09
N THR A 823 35.40 12.06 10.90
CA THR A 823 35.71 10.98 11.84
C THR A 823 37.20 10.66 11.85
N VAL A 824 37.75 10.41 13.02
CA VAL A 824 39.09 9.85 13.22
C VAL A 824 38.94 8.46 13.84
N PRO A 825 38.79 7.40 13.02
CA PRO A 825 38.64 6.04 13.52
C PRO A 825 39.98 5.49 13.99
N ASN A 826 39.93 4.63 15.03
CA ASN A 826 41.09 3.88 15.54
C ASN A 826 42.28 4.79 15.92
N GLY A 827 41.98 5.90 16.60
CA GLY A 827 43.01 6.78 17.14
C GLY A 827 43.82 6.09 18.25
N ILE A 828 45.04 6.55 18.46
CA ILE A 828 45.86 6.23 19.63
C ILE A 828 45.89 7.49 20.51
N ASP A 829 45.94 7.33 21.84
CA ASP A 829 45.96 8.47 22.74
C ASP A 829 47.05 9.49 22.39
N VAL A 830 46.72 10.79 22.40
CA VAL A 830 47.63 11.88 22.01
C VAL A 830 48.89 11.98 22.89
N MET A 831 48.87 11.35 24.07
CA MET A 831 50.04 11.29 24.97
C MET A 831 50.97 10.11 24.70
N THR A 832 50.75 9.30 23.66
CA THR A 832 51.58 8.13 23.32
C THR A 832 52.82 8.40 22.48
N PHE A 833 53.03 9.63 22.00
CA PHE A 833 54.02 9.98 20.97
C PHE A 833 53.83 9.27 19.61
N CYS A 834 52.71 8.56 19.37
CA CYS A 834 52.36 7.98 18.07
C CYS A 834 51.53 8.98 17.22
N TRP A 835 52.21 9.90 16.53
CA TRP A 835 51.61 11.08 15.86
C TRP A 835 50.76 10.82 14.60
N GLY A 836 50.72 9.60 14.08
CA GLY A 836 50.06 9.30 12.79
C GLY A 836 48.52 9.41 12.84
N LYS A 837 47.89 8.74 13.81
CA LYS A 837 46.43 8.81 14.07
C LYS A 837 46.23 9.01 15.56
N SER A 838 46.53 10.20 16.07
CA SER A 838 46.38 10.49 17.49
C SER A 838 45.06 11.19 17.80
N TRP A 839 44.41 10.82 18.91
CA TRP A 839 43.21 11.48 19.41
C TRP A 839 43.17 11.41 20.93
N MET A 840 42.39 12.28 21.59
CA MET A 840 42.24 12.21 23.05
C MET A 840 41.35 11.02 23.45
N THR A 841 41.78 10.18 24.40
CA THR A 841 40.90 9.12 24.92
C THR A 841 39.77 9.67 25.81
N PRO A 842 38.63 8.97 25.93
CA PRO A 842 37.55 9.37 26.84
C PRO A 842 37.99 9.62 28.28
N GLU A 843 38.93 8.81 28.77
CA GLU A 843 39.49 8.95 30.12
C GLU A 843 40.28 10.25 30.28
N ARG A 844 41.21 10.55 29.35
CA ARG A 844 41.96 11.82 29.42
C ARG A 844 41.10 13.04 29.18
N TRP A 845 40.13 12.94 28.27
CA TRP A 845 39.12 13.98 28.09
C TRP A 845 38.46 14.33 29.43
N ARG A 846 38.04 13.32 30.20
CA ARG A 846 37.44 13.54 31.52
C ARG A 846 38.40 14.19 32.51
N ARG A 847 39.66 13.75 32.58
CA ARG A 847 40.68 14.33 33.48
C ARG A 847 40.93 15.81 33.18
N ILE A 848 41.15 16.16 31.91
CA ILE A 848 41.35 17.55 31.51
C ILE A 848 40.08 18.37 31.78
N PHE A 849 38.90 17.84 31.46
CA PHE A 849 37.61 18.51 31.72
C PHE A 849 37.43 18.90 33.19
N LEU A 850 37.80 18.01 34.12
CA LEU A 850 37.76 18.28 35.56
C LEU A 850 38.81 19.33 35.98
N LYS A 851 40.01 19.28 35.40
CA LYS A 851 41.11 20.21 35.70
C LYS A 851 40.86 21.64 35.20
N VAL A 852 40.18 21.79 34.06
CA VAL A 852 39.76 23.10 33.54
C VAL A 852 38.82 23.78 34.54
N GLY A 853 37.91 23.01 35.15
CA GLY A 853 36.95 23.50 36.14
C GLY A 853 35.88 24.43 35.55
N PRO A 854 34.80 24.73 36.30
CA PRO A 854 33.75 25.65 35.88
C PRO A 854 34.24 27.07 35.64
#